data_AF-A0A961A481-F1
#
_entry.id   AF-A0A961A481-F1
#
_cell.length_a   1.000
_cell.length_b   1.000
_cell.length_c   1.000
_cell.angle_alpha   90.00
_cell.angle_beta   90.00
_cell.angle_gamma   90.00
#
_symmetry.space_group_name_H-M   'P 1'
#
loop_
_entity.id
_entity.type
_entity.pdbx_description
1 polymer ?
#
loop_
_entity_poly.entity_id
_entity_poly.type
_entity_poly.pdbx_seq_one_letter_code
_entity_poly.pdbx_strand_id
1 'polypeptide(L)'
;MRPGTYIYVVLAGLLLGSGCARAGAPEASQPVNPQLPAATAEAAFSEGIPSPSALLRAASADHPGQQLDGSSYSTAFGPQRVAGADSTAVFTPDWLQGDSESAMQPAWAAWMLDLSSETDTNVLKLDWKAAPQQAYVALADWGSDRWIWRSLSNPAELEFLPAASLLHPDDNTLACVILATGQDQSVLNGIQAVFRDELPGGFINDGNPLGMNLEGLADWGRSIPFTDVFRLSRSWIPQEAEGWTWDTGETLDIDANGWVASLEPGQAAGNVLVTNNAGNYPEGDYICLYDGEGTITWGINASVVSEEPGRQVVHITPGADNTAHIKITATNSADPVRNIRLILPGHEADYMDNIWNPDFVATLEPFSCLRFMDLQNTNGTQVEHWSERTTPDHSSQARAAGICPEYLVLLANQAQKDPWFCMPHRADDDYITQFATLVRDTLDPELRIYIEYSNEVWNGSFPAAGYAQERGLALGLSENAYEAHLRYYSQRSVEIFAIWQQVFSGQEDRLVRVISGQHVNAWAADQILDWQNAYEHADCYATAPYFGGGIGSSPNADAALTMSLAEIVQFCADSLPQNYATMQENAEDAHSRGLKLIAYEGGQHMVGYGEWQNNDALTAKLTAANRDPGMRQVYADYLANWSLAGGERFMAFSHIGGYGRYGSWGVMERLAQPLSESPKLQGLLDWQATQQD
;
A
#
# COMPACT_ATOMS: atom_id res chain seq x y z
N MET A 1 0.47 34.36 -16.98
CA MET A 1 0.15 33.04 -17.58
C MET A 1 -0.27 32.14 -16.43
N ARG A 2 -1.45 31.51 -16.51
CA ARG A 2 -2.11 30.86 -15.37
C ARG A 2 -1.69 29.38 -15.29
N PRO A 3 -1.49 28.81 -14.09
CA PRO A 3 -1.25 27.38 -13.92
C PRO A 3 -2.58 26.60 -14.04
N GLY A 4 -2.50 25.44 -14.70
CA GLY A 4 -3.62 24.55 -14.97
C GLY A 4 -4.07 23.79 -13.72
N THR A 5 -5.37 23.85 -13.45
CA THR A 5 -6.08 23.02 -12.47
C THR A 5 -6.69 21.84 -13.21
N TYR A 6 -6.29 20.62 -12.88
CA TYR A 6 -6.98 19.40 -13.32
C TYR A 6 -8.18 19.14 -12.39
N ILE A 7 -9.36 18.92 -12.96
CA ILE A 7 -10.63 18.69 -12.25
C ILE A 7 -11.08 17.26 -12.57
N TYR A 8 -11.23 16.44 -11.52
CA TYR A 8 -11.83 15.09 -11.60
C TYR A 8 -13.36 15.22 -11.46
N VAL A 9 -14.14 14.67 -12.40
CA VAL A 9 -15.62 14.76 -12.44
C VAL A 9 -16.21 13.36 -12.65
N VAL A 10 -17.07 12.91 -11.73
CA VAL A 10 -17.91 11.69 -11.88
C VAL A 10 -19.34 12.07 -11.50
N LEU A 11 -20.32 11.81 -12.39
CA LEU A 11 -21.75 12.15 -12.22
C LEU A 11 -22.56 10.90 -11.84
N ALA A 12 -23.33 10.97 -10.74
CA ALA A 12 -24.28 9.93 -10.32
C ALA A 12 -25.74 10.42 -10.41
N GLY A 13 -26.64 9.60 -10.99
CA GLY A 13 -28.06 9.89 -11.21
C GLY A 13 -28.99 9.34 -10.11
N LEU A 14 -30.00 10.14 -9.73
CA LEU A 14 -31.01 9.85 -8.70
C LEU A 14 -32.22 9.07 -9.24
N LEU A 15 -32.83 8.20 -8.41
CA LEU A 15 -34.27 7.90 -8.42
C LEU A 15 -34.83 7.66 -7.00
N LEU A 16 -36.07 8.13 -6.78
CA LEU A 16 -36.80 8.25 -5.51
C LEU A 16 -37.72 7.03 -5.23
N GLY A 17 -37.93 6.66 -3.96
CA GLY A 17 -38.93 5.65 -3.59
C GLY A 17 -39.23 5.46 -2.09
N SER A 18 -40.23 6.22 -1.60
CA SER A 18 -41.26 5.93 -0.59
C SER A 18 -41.06 4.89 0.55
N GLY A 19 -41.28 5.36 1.78
CA GLY A 19 -41.07 4.62 3.03
C GLY A 19 -42.12 3.58 3.46
N CYS A 20 -41.80 2.86 4.54
CA CYS A 20 -42.78 2.38 5.52
C CYS A 20 -42.09 1.97 6.83
N ALA A 21 -42.62 2.45 7.95
CA ALA A 21 -42.12 2.22 9.30
C ALA A 21 -42.46 0.83 9.87
N ARG A 22 -41.60 0.29 10.75
CA ARG A 22 -42.00 -0.49 11.94
C ARG A 22 -40.87 -0.72 12.94
N ALA A 23 -41.29 -0.91 14.19
CA ALA A 23 -40.54 -0.79 15.42
C ALA A 23 -40.10 -2.14 16.03
N GLY A 24 -38.99 -2.11 16.78
CA GLY A 24 -38.97 -2.53 18.18
C GLY A 24 -38.28 -3.85 18.57
N ALA A 25 -37.21 -3.67 19.38
CA ALA A 25 -36.66 -4.53 20.46
C ALA A 25 -35.59 -5.58 20.11
N PRO A 26 -34.81 -6.09 21.10
CA PRO A 26 -34.05 -5.41 22.16
C PRO A 26 -32.55 -5.84 22.19
N GLU A 27 -31.80 -5.21 23.09
CA GLU A 27 -30.36 -5.38 23.39
C GLU A 27 -29.86 -6.82 23.50
N ALA A 28 -28.70 -7.10 22.87
CA ALA A 28 -27.85 -8.24 23.19
C ALA A 28 -26.42 -7.74 23.48
N SER A 29 -25.92 -8.11 24.66
CA SER A 29 -24.62 -7.81 25.24
C SER A 29 -23.45 -8.24 24.36
N GLN A 30 -22.49 -7.33 24.14
CA GLN A 30 -21.21 -7.63 23.49
C GLN A 30 -20.27 -8.45 24.40
N PRO A 31 -19.49 -9.40 23.87
CA PRO A 31 -18.27 -9.85 24.52
C PRO A 31 -17.14 -8.86 24.22
N VAL A 32 -16.57 -8.26 25.27
CA VAL A 32 -15.35 -7.47 25.19
C VAL A 32 -14.19 -8.42 24.94
N ASN A 33 -13.54 -8.34 23.78
CA ASN A 33 -12.26 -9.00 23.54
C ASN A 33 -11.18 -7.92 23.33
N PRO A 34 -10.33 -7.63 24.33
CA PRO A 34 -9.31 -6.59 24.18
C PRO A 34 -8.10 -7.18 23.45
N GLN A 35 -7.96 -6.91 22.15
CA GLN A 35 -6.69 -7.07 21.45
C GLN A 35 -5.75 -5.91 21.81
N LEU A 36 -4.54 -6.23 22.27
CA LEU A 36 -3.48 -5.25 22.54
C LEU A 36 -2.78 -4.85 21.22
N PRO A 37 -2.52 -3.56 20.96
CA PRO A 37 -1.73 -3.11 19.80
C PRO A 37 -0.30 -3.67 19.79
N ALA A 38 0.27 -3.97 18.62
CA ALA A 38 1.59 -4.59 18.44
C ALA A 38 2.76 -3.83 19.12
N ALA A 39 2.77 -2.49 19.08
CA ALA A 39 3.82 -1.68 19.70
C ALA A 39 3.78 -1.70 21.24
N THR A 40 2.59 -1.88 21.84
CA THR A 40 2.43 -2.10 23.29
C THR A 40 2.71 -3.55 23.69
N ALA A 41 2.70 -4.47 22.73
CA ALA A 41 2.90 -5.89 22.92
C ALA A 41 4.38 -6.24 23.08
N GLU A 42 5.29 -5.61 22.34
CA GLU A 42 6.74 -5.88 22.44
C GLU A 42 7.31 -5.58 23.84
N ALA A 43 6.92 -4.46 24.46
CA ALA A 43 7.35 -4.10 25.82
C ALA A 43 6.64 -4.93 26.90
N ALA A 44 5.37 -5.30 26.71
CA ALA A 44 4.60 -6.10 27.67
C ALA A 44 4.90 -7.60 27.60
N PHE A 45 5.23 -8.12 26.42
CA PHE A 45 5.56 -9.53 26.19
C PHE A 45 7.01 -9.85 26.53
N SER A 46 7.95 -8.92 26.30
CA SER A 46 9.37 -9.18 26.51
C SER A 46 9.79 -9.06 27.98
N GLU A 47 8.89 -8.64 28.89
CA GLU A 47 9.17 -8.58 30.32
C GLU A 47 9.43 -9.99 30.88
N GLY A 48 10.66 -10.23 31.35
CA GLY A 48 11.09 -11.52 31.88
C GLY A 48 11.57 -12.54 30.84
N ILE A 49 11.56 -12.19 29.55
CA ILE A 49 12.11 -13.02 28.46
C ILE A 49 13.58 -12.67 28.23
N PRO A 50 14.53 -13.62 28.29
CA PRO A 50 15.92 -13.36 27.95
C PRO A 50 16.05 -12.82 26.52
N SER A 51 17.02 -11.93 26.26
CA SER A 51 17.34 -11.54 24.89
C SER A 51 17.82 -12.75 24.08
N PRO A 52 17.73 -12.73 22.73
CA PRO A 52 18.22 -13.82 21.88
C PRO A 52 19.65 -14.28 22.23
N SER A 53 20.58 -13.35 22.40
CA SER A 53 21.97 -13.66 22.77
C SER A 53 22.09 -14.22 24.18
N ALA A 54 21.23 -13.82 25.11
CA ALA A 54 21.19 -14.39 26.46
C ALA A 54 20.61 -15.81 26.45
N LEU A 55 19.61 -16.08 25.62
CA LEU A 55 19.03 -17.40 25.40
C LEU A 55 20.07 -18.36 24.79
N LEU A 56 20.80 -17.93 23.76
CA LEU A 56 21.89 -18.70 23.14
C LEU A 56 22.98 -19.08 24.15
N ARG A 57 23.37 -18.14 25.03
CA ARG A 57 24.33 -18.40 26.12
C ARG A 57 23.82 -19.37 27.18
N ALA A 58 22.53 -19.36 27.49
CA ALA A 58 21.93 -20.29 28.44
C ALA A 58 21.83 -21.71 27.85
N ALA A 59 21.36 -21.82 26.60
CA ALA A 59 21.23 -23.09 25.88
C ALA A 59 22.60 -23.80 25.72
N SER A 60 23.67 -23.04 25.46
CA SER A 60 25.04 -23.58 25.37
C SER A 60 25.66 -23.99 26.71
N ALA A 61 25.14 -23.49 27.85
CA ALA A 61 25.66 -23.79 29.18
C ALA A 61 25.06 -25.08 29.80
N ASP A 62 23.78 -25.37 29.56
CA ASP A 62 23.10 -26.53 30.16
C ASP A 62 23.31 -27.85 29.39
N HIS A 63 23.71 -27.80 28.10
CA HIS A 63 23.98 -28.99 27.28
C HIS A 63 25.23 -28.83 26.39
N PRO A 64 26.45 -28.94 26.93
CA PRO A 64 27.70 -28.61 26.22
C PRO A 64 28.18 -29.66 25.19
N GLY A 65 27.29 -30.46 24.59
CA GLY A 65 27.76 -31.54 23.70
C GLY A 65 26.73 -32.44 23.03
N GLN A 66 25.51 -31.97 22.74
CA GLN A 66 24.69 -32.64 21.74
C GLN A 66 24.74 -31.80 20.46
N GLN A 67 25.45 -32.33 19.47
CA GLN A 67 25.21 -31.97 18.07
C GLN A 67 23.85 -32.54 17.74
N LEU A 68 22.94 -31.66 17.35
CA LEU A 68 21.53 -31.95 17.33
C LEU A 68 21.08 -32.04 15.87
N ASP A 69 20.76 -33.25 15.44
CA ASP A 69 20.41 -33.56 14.05
C ASP A 69 18.98 -33.07 13.74
N GLY A 70 18.83 -32.07 12.86
CA GLY A 70 17.64 -31.69 12.08
C GLY A 70 16.27 -31.52 12.75
N SER A 71 16.14 -31.64 14.07
CA SER A 71 14.84 -31.58 14.78
C SER A 71 15.01 -31.49 16.29
N SER A 72 16.05 -30.82 16.77
CA SER A 72 16.22 -30.68 18.21
C SER A 72 15.53 -29.46 18.78
N TYR A 73 14.80 -29.69 19.87
CA TYR A 73 14.12 -28.66 20.64
C TYR A 73 14.70 -28.71 22.06
N SER A 74 15.22 -27.60 22.57
CA SER A 74 15.56 -27.49 24.00
C SER A 74 14.36 -26.89 24.73
N THR A 75 13.83 -27.60 25.73
CA THR A 75 12.73 -27.07 26.54
C THR A 75 13.24 -26.35 27.80
N ALA A 76 12.86 -25.07 27.88
CA ALA A 76 12.69 -24.20 29.06
C ALA A 76 13.86 -23.32 29.54
N PHE A 77 13.72 -22.02 29.29
CA PHE A 77 13.70 -20.99 30.33
C PHE A 77 12.50 -20.06 30.06
N GLY A 78 11.63 -19.88 31.06
CA GLY A 78 10.39 -19.07 31.02
C GLY A 78 9.90 -18.79 32.44
N PRO A 79 8.88 -17.92 32.67
CA PRO A 79 8.34 -17.62 34.00
C PRO A 79 7.83 -18.91 34.66
N GLN A 80 7.63 -18.89 35.98
CA GLN A 80 7.28 -20.05 36.83
C GLN A 80 6.01 -20.85 36.42
N ARG A 81 5.37 -20.54 35.28
CA ARG A 81 4.06 -21.02 34.80
C ARG A 81 4.12 -21.88 33.53
N VAL A 82 5.32 -22.22 33.05
CA VAL A 82 5.52 -23.21 31.98
C VAL A 82 6.25 -24.42 32.52
N ALA A 83 5.69 -25.60 32.27
CA ALA A 83 6.31 -26.89 32.60
C ALA A 83 6.55 -27.68 31.31
N GLY A 84 7.73 -28.26 31.16
CA GLY A 84 8.10 -29.05 29.99
C GLY A 84 8.95 -30.25 30.33
N ALA A 85 8.95 -31.23 29.42
CA ALA A 85 9.88 -32.35 29.37
C ALA A 85 10.24 -32.59 27.91
N ASP A 86 11.55 -32.58 27.64
CA ASP A 86 12.36 -32.86 26.42
C ASP A 86 11.81 -32.51 25.02
N SER A 87 10.51 -32.59 24.74
CA SER A 87 9.90 -32.20 23.46
C SER A 87 8.52 -31.53 23.59
N THR A 88 7.99 -31.34 24.81
CA THR A 88 6.63 -30.80 25.01
C THR A 88 6.66 -29.58 25.93
N ALA A 89 5.89 -28.55 25.59
CA ALA A 89 5.65 -27.38 26.44
C ALA A 89 4.18 -27.31 26.88
N VAL A 90 3.96 -27.25 28.20
CA VAL A 90 2.63 -27.06 28.80
C VAL A 90 2.51 -25.62 29.28
N PHE A 91 1.59 -24.89 28.66
CA PHE A 91 1.27 -23.50 29.00
C PHE A 91 0.08 -23.47 29.94
N THR A 92 0.28 -22.92 31.13
CA THR A 92 -0.77 -22.84 32.17
C THR A 92 -0.99 -21.37 32.56
N PRO A 93 -1.66 -20.58 31.72
CA PRO A 93 -1.98 -19.19 32.05
C PRO A 93 -3.00 -19.15 33.20
N ASP A 94 -2.57 -18.75 34.40
CA ASP A 94 -3.42 -18.66 35.59
C ASP A 94 -3.93 -17.22 35.77
N TRP A 95 -5.17 -16.98 35.35
CA TRP A 95 -5.91 -15.76 35.66
C TRP A 95 -6.65 -16.03 36.96
N LEU A 96 -6.18 -15.46 38.06
CA LEU A 96 -6.88 -15.58 39.33
C LEU A 96 -8.34 -15.15 39.13
N GLN A 97 -9.26 -16.08 39.38
CA GLN A 97 -10.68 -15.78 39.56
C GLN A 97 -10.81 -14.69 40.64
N GLY A 98 -10.95 -13.42 40.24
CA GLY A 98 -11.47 -12.38 41.12
C GLY A 98 -10.86 -10.98 41.10
N ASP A 99 -9.73 -10.70 40.46
CA ASP A 99 -9.15 -9.34 40.46
C ASP A 99 -9.19 -8.69 39.06
N SER A 100 -9.90 -7.57 38.96
CA SER A 100 -10.30 -6.95 37.69
C SER A 100 -9.28 -6.00 37.06
N GLU A 101 -8.02 -5.93 37.50
CA GLU A 101 -7.04 -4.96 36.96
C GLU A 101 -5.56 -5.39 36.91
N SER A 102 -5.19 -6.67 37.05
CA SER A 102 -3.78 -7.08 36.89
C SER A 102 -3.47 -7.56 35.46
N ALA A 103 -2.46 -6.96 34.85
CA ALA A 103 -1.92 -7.24 33.53
C ALA A 103 -1.84 -8.73 33.17
N MET A 104 -2.06 -9.03 31.88
CA MET A 104 -1.85 -10.34 31.30
C MET A 104 -0.50 -10.93 31.73
N GLN A 105 -0.50 -12.06 32.45
CA GLN A 105 0.72 -12.80 32.76
C GLN A 105 0.87 -13.91 31.70
N PRO A 106 1.63 -13.67 30.61
CA PRO A 106 1.75 -14.65 29.54
C PRO A 106 2.49 -15.91 30.00
N ALA A 107 2.04 -17.07 29.52
CA ALA A 107 2.83 -18.29 29.57
C ALA A 107 3.59 -18.39 28.24
N TRP A 108 4.92 -18.49 28.30
CA TRP A 108 5.76 -18.55 27.10
C TRP A 108 6.91 -19.55 27.26
N ALA A 109 7.34 -20.09 26.13
CA ALA A 109 8.50 -20.95 26.01
C ALA A 109 9.36 -20.48 24.82
N ALA A 110 10.64 -20.79 24.84
CA ALA A 110 11.57 -20.43 23.78
C ALA A 110 12.30 -21.67 23.26
N TRP A 111 12.65 -21.64 21.98
CA TRP A 111 13.33 -22.70 21.25
C TRP A 111 14.51 -22.16 20.46
N MET A 112 15.51 -23.02 20.34
CA MET A 112 16.65 -22.88 19.44
C MET A 112 16.57 -24.03 18.45
N LEU A 113 16.37 -23.72 17.16
CA LEU A 113 16.20 -24.68 16.08
C LEU A 113 17.46 -24.65 15.21
N ASP A 114 18.20 -25.75 15.15
CA ASP A 114 19.31 -25.89 14.20
C ASP A 114 18.74 -26.09 12.79
N LEU A 115 18.89 -25.08 11.92
CA LEU A 115 18.47 -25.11 10.52
C LEU A 115 19.68 -25.18 9.57
N SER A 116 20.85 -25.62 10.05
CA SER A 116 22.08 -25.67 9.26
C SER A 116 21.98 -26.54 8.01
N SER A 117 21.03 -27.48 7.96
CA SER A 117 20.71 -28.30 6.79
C SER A 117 19.46 -27.85 5.99
N GLU A 118 18.77 -26.79 6.43
CA GLU A 118 17.44 -26.39 5.95
C GLU A 118 17.32 -24.87 5.75
N THR A 119 18.29 -24.26 5.05
CA THR A 119 18.34 -22.80 4.83
C THR A 119 17.20 -22.25 3.98
N ASP A 120 16.49 -23.12 3.27
CA ASP A 120 15.41 -22.74 2.36
C ASP A 120 14.04 -22.68 3.06
N THR A 121 13.90 -23.23 4.27
CA THR A 121 12.66 -23.26 5.06
C THR A 121 12.09 -21.86 5.30
N ASN A 122 10.76 -21.72 5.28
CA ASN A 122 10.05 -20.44 5.47
C ASN A 122 8.76 -20.57 6.31
N VAL A 123 8.50 -21.74 6.91
CA VAL A 123 7.33 -21.96 7.77
C VAL A 123 7.70 -22.76 9.02
N LEU A 124 7.21 -22.32 10.19
CA LEU A 124 7.23 -23.08 11.45
C LEU A 124 5.83 -23.63 11.72
N LYS A 125 5.66 -24.95 11.66
CA LYS A 125 4.44 -25.64 12.06
C LYS A 125 4.45 -25.93 13.56
N LEU A 126 3.34 -25.71 14.23
CA LEU A 126 3.15 -25.89 15.66
C LEU A 126 2.19 -27.08 15.90
N ASP A 127 2.71 -28.20 16.39
CA ASP A 127 1.91 -29.39 16.70
C ASP A 127 1.26 -29.26 18.08
N TRP A 128 0.05 -28.69 18.12
CA TRP A 128 -0.71 -28.54 19.34
C TRP A 128 -1.51 -29.80 19.68
N LYS A 129 -1.28 -30.37 20.87
CA LYS A 129 -2.19 -31.35 21.48
C LYS A 129 -3.47 -30.70 22.00
N ALA A 130 -3.33 -29.46 22.47
CA ALA A 130 -4.42 -28.59 22.88
C ALA A 130 -4.00 -27.15 22.55
N ALA A 131 -4.63 -26.54 21.54
CA ALA A 131 -4.27 -25.22 21.05
C ALA A 131 -4.83 -24.10 21.95
N PRO A 132 -4.12 -22.98 22.10
CA PRO A 132 -4.61 -21.82 22.85
C PRO A 132 -5.70 -21.06 22.08
N GLN A 133 -6.44 -20.20 22.79
CA GLN A 133 -7.35 -19.25 22.15
C GLN A 133 -6.60 -18.23 21.31
N GLN A 134 -5.41 -17.84 21.74
CA GLN A 134 -4.53 -16.97 20.97
C GLN A 134 -3.06 -17.34 21.25
N ALA A 135 -2.26 -17.33 20.19
CA ALA A 135 -0.82 -17.54 20.25
C ALA A 135 -0.09 -16.41 19.52
N TYR A 136 1.06 -16.04 20.07
CA TYR A 136 2.01 -15.12 19.46
C TYR A 136 3.34 -15.84 19.32
N VAL A 137 4.07 -15.53 18.26
CA VAL A 137 5.42 -16.04 18.06
C VAL A 137 6.37 -14.88 17.86
N ALA A 138 7.55 -14.96 18.46
CA ALA A 138 8.63 -14.04 18.21
C ALA A 138 9.80 -14.77 17.54
N LEU A 139 10.44 -14.12 16.57
CA LEU A 139 11.69 -14.58 15.97
C LEU A 139 12.82 -13.65 16.40
N ALA A 140 14.04 -14.18 16.57
CA ALA A 140 15.17 -13.36 16.96
C ALA A 140 15.64 -12.43 15.84
N ASP A 141 15.85 -11.17 16.19
CA ASP A 141 16.71 -10.25 15.45
C ASP A 141 18.08 -10.21 16.15
N TRP A 142 19.04 -10.90 15.55
CA TRP A 142 20.40 -10.99 16.07
C TRP A 142 21.17 -9.67 15.94
N GLY A 143 20.82 -8.81 14.99
CA GLY A 143 21.48 -7.52 14.77
C GLY A 143 21.17 -6.51 15.87
N SER A 144 19.93 -6.52 16.37
CA SER A 144 19.48 -5.64 17.47
C SER A 144 19.42 -6.31 18.84
N ASP A 145 19.65 -7.63 18.92
CA ASP A 145 19.48 -8.49 20.11
C ASP A 145 18.06 -8.39 20.72
N ARG A 146 17.03 -8.41 19.87
CA ARG A 146 15.61 -8.28 20.25
C ARG A 146 14.73 -9.36 19.64
N TRP A 147 13.50 -9.46 20.15
CA TRP A 147 12.46 -10.37 19.66
C TRP A 147 11.49 -9.62 18.75
N ILE A 148 11.34 -10.08 17.50
CA ILE A 148 10.34 -9.58 16.56
C ILE A 148 9.05 -10.38 16.75
N TRP A 149 8.05 -9.78 17.40
CA TRP A 149 6.77 -10.43 17.67
C TRP A 149 5.81 -10.41 16.47
N ARG A 150 5.06 -11.50 16.32
CA ARG A 150 4.00 -11.71 15.35
C ARG A 150 2.80 -12.35 16.05
N SER A 151 1.59 -11.86 15.74
CA SER A 151 0.37 -12.59 16.07
C SER A 151 0.18 -13.68 15.03
N LEU A 152 -0.25 -14.87 15.46
CA LEU A 152 -0.62 -15.92 14.52
C LEU A 152 -2.09 -15.75 14.12
N SER A 153 -2.36 -15.64 12.82
CA SER A 153 -3.70 -15.77 12.24
C SER A 153 -4.18 -17.22 12.29
N ASN A 154 -3.26 -18.17 12.09
CA ASN A 154 -3.47 -19.60 12.32
C ASN A 154 -2.55 -20.09 13.46
N PRO A 155 -3.07 -20.52 14.62
CA PRO A 155 -2.24 -20.99 15.73
C PRO A 155 -1.36 -22.20 15.38
N ALA A 156 -1.67 -22.92 14.30
CA ALA A 156 -0.91 -24.09 13.88
C ALA A 156 0.35 -23.77 13.07
N GLU A 157 0.51 -22.55 12.51
CA GLU A 157 1.60 -22.25 11.57
C GLU A 157 2.08 -20.79 11.68
N LEU A 158 3.37 -20.56 11.46
CA LEU A 158 3.98 -19.24 11.26
C LEU A 158 4.76 -19.23 9.94
N GLU A 159 4.38 -18.36 9.02
CA GLU A 159 5.17 -18.07 7.82
C GLU A 159 6.19 -16.95 8.06
N PHE A 160 7.40 -17.09 7.52
CA PHE A 160 8.47 -16.10 7.64
C PHE A 160 9.38 -16.17 6.42
N LEU A 161 9.71 -15.01 5.84
CA LEU A 161 10.55 -14.91 4.65
C LEU A 161 11.55 -13.74 4.75
N PRO A 162 12.80 -13.94 4.28
CA PRO A 162 13.53 -15.20 4.15
C PRO A 162 14.10 -15.68 5.51
N ALA A 163 14.20 -17.00 5.73
CA ALA A 163 14.77 -17.54 6.97
C ALA A 163 16.23 -17.16 7.20
N ALA A 164 17.03 -17.07 6.12
CA ALA A 164 18.45 -16.75 6.19
C ALA A 164 18.75 -15.43 6.93
N SER A 165 17.86 -14.43 6.84
CA SER A 165 18.02 -13.16 7.57
C SER A 165 17.72 -13.27 9.07
N LEU A 166 17.14 -14.38 9.52
CA LEU A 166 16.74 -14.63 10.91
C LEU A 166 17.61 -15.70 11.61
N LEU A 167 18.53 -16.33 10.87
CA LEU A 167 19.48 -17.29 11.41
C LEU A 167 20.63 -16.59 12.13
N HIS A 168 21.11 -17.20 13.22
CA HIS A 168 22.31 -16.73 13.88
C HIS A 168 23.53 -16.91 12.94
N PRO A 169 24.35 -15.88 12.73
CA PRO A 169 25.36 -15.85 11.66
C PRO A 169 26.49 -16.88 11.81
N ASP A 170 26.74 -17.40 13.01
CA ASP A 170 27.86 -18.30 13.27
C ASP A 170 27.48 -19.79 13.27
N ASP A 171 26.21 -20.12 13.58
CA ASP A 171 25.77 -21.50 13.81
C ASP A 171 24.45 -21.87 13.13
N ASN A 172 23.87 -20.97 12.32
CA ASN A 172 22.63 -21.19 11.56
C ASN A 172 21.42 -21.60 12.43
N THR A 173 21.42 -21.19 13.70
CA THR A 173 20.30 -21.47 14.61
C THR A 173 19.22 -20.41 14.46
N LEU A 174 17.96 -20.83 14.32
CA LEU A 174 16.79 -19.96 14.45
C LEU A 174 16.31 -19.97 15.89
N ALA A 175 16.16 -18.80 16.50
CA ALA A 175 15.57 -18.68 17.82
C ALA A 175 14.13 -18.19 17.72
N CYS A 176 13.20 -18.86 18.39
CA CYS A 176 11.81 -18.45 18.45
C CYS A 176 11.21 -18.53 19.85
N VAL A 177 10.26 -17.65 20.17
CA VAL A 177 9.47 -17.65 21.40
C VAL A 177 8.01 -17.86 21.05
N ILE A 178 7.33 -18.79 21.71
CA ILE A 178 5.88 -18.94 21.59
C ILE A 178 5.24 -18.49 22.89
N LEU A 179 4.27 -17.60 22.77
CA LEU A 179 3.49 -17.04 23.85
C LEU A 179 2.04 -17.44 23.66
N ALA A 180 1.46 -18.09 24.67
CA ALA A 180 0.06 -18.53 24.64
C ALA A 180 -0.76 -17.70 25.64
N THR A 181 -1.96 -17.29 25.22
CA THR A 181 -2.94 -16.59 26.07
C THR A 181 -4.30 -17.29 26.00
N GLY A 182 -5.12 -17.09 27.05
CA GLY A 182 -6.42 -17.74 27.21
C GLY A 182 -6.65 -18.27 28.63
N GLN A 183 -7.87 -18.73 28.93
CA GLN A 183 -8.26 -19.23 30.25
C GLN A 183 -7.95 -20.73 30.47
N ASP A 184 -7.66 -21.46 29.38
CA ASP A 184 -7.47 -22.90 29.39
C ASP A 184 -6.00 -23.29 29.24
N GLN A 185 -5.64 -24.46 29.78
CA GLN A 185 -4.33 -25.06 29.60
C GLN A 185 -4.10 -25.42 28.11
N SER A 186 -2.93 -25.03 27.57
CA SER A 186 -2.52 -25.37 26.21
C SER A 186 -1.27 -26.26 26.23
N VAL A 187 -1.14 -27.15 25.25
CA VAL A 187 -0.06 -28.14 25.19
C VAL A 187 0.49 -28.22 23.76
N LEU A 188 1.76 -27.85 23.61
CA LEU A 188 2.52 -27.95 22.35
C LEU A 188 3.42 -29.19 22.39
N ASN A 189 3.22 -30.12 21.47
CA ASN A 189 3.98 -31.37 21.36
C ASN A 189 5.27 -31.24 20.54
N GLY A 190 5.39 -30.21 19.72
CA GLY A 190 6.56 -29.99 18.86
C GLY A 190 6.40 -28.78 17.95
N ILE A 191 7.52 -28.35 17.38
CA ILE A 191 7.59 -27.33 16.32
C ILE A 191 8.23 -28.03 15.13
N GLN A 192 7.87 -27.73 13.89
CA GLN A 192 8.57 -28.27 12.72
C GLN A 192 8.88 -27.14 11.75
N ALA A 193 10.14 -27.01 11.38
CA ALA A 193 10.54 -26.13 10.29
C ALA A 193 10.25 -26.88 8.97
N VAL A 194 9.53 -26.27 8.03
CA VAL A 194 9.22 -26.87 6.73
C VAL A 194 9.38 -25.87 5.59
N PHE A 195 9.78 -26.39 4.43
CA PHE A 195 9.83 -25.64 3.18
C PHE A 195 8.47 -25.64 2.48
N ARG A 196 8.01 -24.47 2.02
CA ARG A 196 6.68 -24.28 1.42
C ARG A 196 6.45 -25.06 0.12
N ASP A 197 7.49 -25.47 -0.62
CA ASP A 197 7.33 -26.23 -1.88
C ASP A 197 6.72 -27.63 -1.72
N GLU A 198 6.46 -28.10 -0.49
CA GLU A 198 5.62 -29.29 -0.26
C GLU A 198 4.11 -29.01 -0.30
N LEU A 199 3.68 -27.76 -0.57
CA LEU A 199 2.29 -27.42 -0.88
C LEU A 199 2.08 -27.34 -2.40
N PRO A 200 1.04 -27.97 -2.96
CA PRO A 200 0.85 -28.03 -4.40
C PRO A 200 0.54 -26.65 -5.00
N GLY A 201 1.41 -26.18 -5.90
CA GLY A 201 1.22 -25.17 -6.96
C GLY A 201 0.07 -24.16 -6.81
N GLY A 202 0.36 -23.01 -6.20
CA GLY A 202 -0.48 -21.80 -6.17
C GLY A 202 0.39 -20.54 -6.02
N PHE A 203 -0.12 -19.37 -6.36
CA PHE A 203 0.62 -18.11 -6.22
C PHE A 203 0.53 -17.60 -4.78
N ILE A 204 1.55 -16.91 -4.26
CA ILE A 204 1.66 -16.58 -2.81
C ILE A 204 0.52 -15.71 -2.27
N ASN A 205 -0.15 -14.97 -3.15
CA ASN A 205 -1.23 -14.03 -2.83
C ASN A 205 -2.63 -14.61 -3.08
N ASP A 206 -2.73 -15.90 -3.42
CA ASP A 206 -4.01 -16.59 -3.51
C ASP A 206 -4.75 -16.60 -2.16
N GLY A 207 -6.07 -16.41 -2.21
CA GLY A 207 -6.95 -16.47 -1.03
C GLY A 207 -7.11 -15.17 -0.25
N ASN A 208 -6.28 -14.14 -0.48
CA ASN A 208 -6.53 -12.80 0.06
C ASN A 208 -7.11 -11.87 -1.02
N PRO A 209 -8.41 -11.52 -0.97
CA PRO A 209 -9.03 -10.70 -2.01
C PRO A 209 -8.76 -9.19 -1.85
N LEU A 210 -8.18 -8.74 -0.73
CA LEU A 210 -8.01 -7.33 -0.46
C LEU A 210 -6.73 -6.78 -1.11
N GLY A 211 -6.87 -5.78 -1.99
CA GLY A 211 -5.76 -5.03 -2.54
C GLY A 211 -5.90 -3.52 -2.32
N MET A 212 -4.87 -2.77 -2.74
CA MET A 212 -4.77 -1.34 -2.48
C MET A 212 -4.24 -0.58 -3.70
N ASN A 213 -4.86 0.55 -4.02
CA ASN A 213 -4.29 1.57 -4.90
C ASN A 213 -3.33 2.47 -4.10
N LEU A 214 -2.15 2.74 -4.66
CA LEU A 214 -1.15 3.60 -4.03
C LEU A 214 -1.19 5.01 -4.61
N GLU A 215 -1.06 6.03 -3.76
CA GLU A 215 -1.08 7.43 -4.19
C GLU A 215 0.09 7.78 -5.11
N GLY A 216 -0.14 8.78 -5.96
CA GLY A 216 0.89 9.38 -6.79
C GLY A 216 1.94 10.11 -5.96
N LEU A 217 3.16 10.17 -6.50
CA LEU A 217 4.27 10.84 -5.86
C LEU A 217 4.16 12.35 -6.00
N ALA A 218 4.33 13.04 -4.88
CA ALA A 218 4.51 14.48 -4.83
C ALA A 218 5.30 14.85 -3.59
N ASP A 219 5.98 15.99 -3.62
CA ASP A 219 6.66 16.54 -2.45
C ASP A 219 5.70 16.95 -1.32
N TRP A 220 4.41 17.08 -1.61
CA TRP A 220 3.34 17.24 -0.62
C TRP A 220 2.58 15.95 -0.31
N GLY A 221 3.04 14.82 -0.83
CA GLY A 221 2.48 13.50 -0.58
C GLY A 221 2.78 13.02 0.84
N ARG A 222 1.81 12.33 1.46
CA ARG A 222 1.83 11.99 2.90
C ARG A 222 2.45 10.63 3.24
N SER A 223 2.78 9.83 2.22
CA SER A 223 3.24 8.45 2.36
C SER A 223 4.74 8.32 2.64
N ILE A 224 5.55 9.33 2.32
CA ILE A 224 7.03 9.33 2.40
C ILE A 224 7.63 7.95 2.03
N PRO A 225 7.44 7.52 0.78
CA PRO A 225 7.65 6.13 0.41
C PRO A 225 9.12 5.76 0.19
N PHE A 226 10.04 6.71 0.12
CA PHE A 226 11.47 6.47 -0.13
C PHE A 226 12.33 6.77 1.09
N THR A 227 13.41 6.01 1.28
CA THR A 227 14.50 6.36 2.21
C THR A 227 15.27 7.59 1.75
N ASP A 228 15.44 7.75 0.44
CA ASP A 228 15.91 8.98 -0.21
C ASP A 228 14.72 9.87 -0.61
N VAL A 229 14.39 10.83 0.25
CA VAL A 229 13.23 11.72 0.04
C VAL A 229 13.44 12.72 -1.09
N PHE A 230 14.67 12.91 -1.59
CA PHE A 230 14.91 13.77 -2.76
C PHE A 230 14.15 13.27 -3.98
N ARG A 231 13.86 11.97 -4.07
CA ARG A 231 13.11 11.37 -5.19
C ARG A 231 11.67 11.89 -5.31
N LEU A 232 11.11 12.47 -4.25
CA LEU A 232 9.79 13.10 -4.24
C LEU A 232 9.82 14.53 -4.77
N SER A 233 11.00 15.11 -4.95
CA SER A 233 11.15 16.53 -5.23
C SER A 233 10.46 16.92 -6.53
N ARG A 234 9.97 18.15 -6.60
CA ARG A 234 9.46 18.70 -7.85
C ARG A 234 10.59 19.07 -8.82
N SER A 235 10.23 19.54 -10.01
CA SER A 235 11.19 20.13 -10.95
C SER A 235 11.91 21.33 -10.34
N TRP A 236 13.16 21.56 -10.74
CA TRP A 236 13.92 22.73 -10.36
C TRP A 236 13.20 24.04 -10.71
N ILE A 237 13.29 25.01 -9.81
CA ILE A 237 12.67 26.32 -9.92
C ILE A 237 13.78 27.36 -10.12
N PRO A 238 13.73 28.19 -11.17
CA PRO A 238 14.72 29.23 -11.41
C PRO A 238 14.63 30.30 -10.32
N GLN A 239 15.76 30.64 -9.71
CA GLN A 239 15.87 31.63 -8.64
C GLN A 239 17.06 32.57 -8.85
N GLU A 240 17.08 33.66 -8.09
CA GLU A 240 18.24 34.57 -8.00
C GLU A 240 19.27 34.01 -7.01
N ALA A 241 20.56 34.06 -7.31
CA ALA A 241 21.63 33.69 -6.39
C ALA A 241 21.65 34.59 -5.13
N GLU A 242 21.39 35.88 -5.33
CA GLU A 242 21.21 36.88 -4.28
C GLU A 242 19.80 37.45 -4.36
N GLY A 243 18.92 37.10 -3.42
CA GLY A 243 17.52 37.58 -3.42
C GLY A 243 16.51 36.55 -2.94
N TRP A 244 15.23 36.95 -2.92
CA TRP A 244 14.11 36.15 -2.41
C TRP A 244 13.03 35.85 -3.46
N THR A 245 13.29 36.11 -4.74
CA THR A 245 12.36 35.74 -5.80
C THR A 245 12.24 34.22 -5.87
N TRP A 246 11.05 33.70 -5.54
CA TRP A 246 10.79 32.25 -5.46
C TRP A 246 10.88 31.55 -6.82
N ASP A 247 10.38 32.20 -7.86
CA ASP A 247 10.41 31.74 -9.25
C ASP A 247 10.65 32.97 -10.14
N THR A 248 11.82 33.05 -10.77
CA THR A 248 12.17 34.15 -11.69
C THR A 248 11.53 33.99 -13.07
N GLY A 249 11.02 32.81 -13.40
CA GLY A 249 10.52 32.44 -14.72
C GLY A 249 11.60 32.28 -15.79
N GLU A 250 12.88 32.33 -15.40
CA GLU A 250 14.02 32.11 -16.30
C GLU A 250 14.18 30.62 -16.65
N THR A 251 14.91 30.33 -17.74
CA THR A 251 15.22 28.93 -18.09
C THR A 251 16.47 28.48 -17.35
N LEU A 252 16.41 27.31 -16.72
CA LEU A 252 17.57 26.61 -16.15
C LEU A 252 18.17 25.67 -17.20
N ASP A 253 19.49 25.54 -17.21
CA ASP A 253 20.20 24.52 -17.97
C ASP A 253 20.17 23.19 -17.20
N ILE A 254 19.26 22.29 -17.61
CA ILE A 254 19.01 21.00 -16.95
C ILE A 254 19.42 19.87 -17.88
N ASP A 255 20.17 18.89 -17.37
CA ASP A 255 20.59 17.72 -18.12
C ASP A 255 19.46 16.70 -18.35
N ALA A 256 19.75 15.63 -19.11
CA ALA A 256 18.78 14.59 -19.43
C ALA A 256 18.27 13.81 -18.21
N ASN A 257 19.02 13.80 -17.10
CA ASN A 257 18.66 13.15 -15.84
C ASN A 257 18.01 14.13 -14.86
N GLY A 258 17.73 15.37 -15.26
CA GLY A 258 17.05 16.35 -14.42
C GLY A 258 17.95 17.05 -13.39
N TRP A 259 19.27 17.09 -13.61
CA TRP A 259 20.22 17.83 -12.77
C TRP A 259 20.60 19.19 -13.37
N VAL A 260 20.96 20.15 -12.53
CA VAL A 260 21.37 21.50 -12.97
C VAL A 260 22.78 21.44 -13.56
N ALA A 261 22.89 21.48 -14.89
CA ALA A 261 24.14 21.34 -15.61
C ALA A 261 25.02 22.59 -15.52
N SER A 262 24.41 23.77 -15.54
CA SER A 262 25.10 25.05 -15.36
C SER A 262 24.16 26.14 -14.84
N LEU A 263 24.74 27.25 -14.37
CA LEU A 263 24.01 28.44 -13.92
C LEU A 263 24.63 29.68 -14.56
N GLU A 264 23.80 30.56 -15.10
CA GLU A 264 24.23 31.88 -15.57
C GLU A 264 24.62 32.80 -14.40
N PRO A 265 25.42 33.87 -14.63
CA PRO A 265 25.77 34.80 -13.57
C PRO A 265 24.55 35.39 -12.85
N GLY A 266 24.46 35.18 -11.54
CA GLY A 266 23.34 35.64 -10.71
C GLY A 266 22.14 34.70 -10.67
N GLN A 267 22.18 33.57 -11.40
CA GLN A 267 21.15 32.54 -11.40
C GLN A 267 21.41 31.49 -10.31
N ALA A 268 20.33 30.93 -9.77
CA ALA A 268 20.33 29.80 -8.85
C ALA A 268 19.16 28.87 -9.17
N ALA A 269 19.19 27.66 -8.64
CA ALA A 269 18.13 26.66 -8.82
C ALA A 269 17.59 26.20 -7.46
N GLY A 270 16.32 26.47 -7.18
CA GLY A 270 15.62 26.00 -5.99
C GLY A 270 14.93 24.67 -6.22
N ASN A 271 14.81 23.83 -5.19
CA ASN A 271 13.96 22.63 -5.23
C ASN A 271 13.24 22.43 -3.90
N VAL A 272 11.97 22.05 -3.97
CA VAL A 272 11.17 21.65 -2.80
C VAL A 272 11.23 20.14 -2.68
N LEU A 273 11.70 19.67 -1.53
CA LEU A 273 11.95 18.26 -1.27
C LEU A 273 10.72 17.62 -0.61
N VAL A 274 10.19 18.27 0.42
CA VAL A 274 8.94 17.92 1.09
C VAL A 274 8.22 19.19 1.56
N THR A 275 6.88 19.26 1.45
CA THR A 275 6.07 20.44 1.81
C THR A 275 4.66 20.08 2.26
N ASN A 276 3.98 20.94 3.05
CA ASN A 276 2.58 20.74 3.48
C ASN A 276 2.26 19.36 4.09
N ASN A 277 3.29 18.72 4.66
CA ASN A 277 3.28 17.35 5.13
C ASN A 277 3.28 17.29 6.66
N ALA A 278 2.38 18.06 7.30
CA ALA A 278 2.36 18.23 8.75
C ALA A 278 2.37 16.90 9.51
N GLY A 279 3.51 16.59 10.16
CA GLY A 279 3.71 15.37 10.95
C GLY A 279 3.94 14.08 10.14
N ASN A 280 4.22 14.16 8.83
CA ASN A 280 4.36 12.98 7.97
C ASN A 280 5.81 12.54 7.71
N TYR A 281 6.80 13.41 7.94
CA TYR A 281 8.22 13.07 7.88
C TYR A 281 8.90 13.34 9.23
N PRO A 282 9.90 12.53 9.64
CA PRO A 282 10.52 12.65 10.95
C PRO A 282 11.34 13.94 11.07
N GLU A 283 11.24 14.61 12.21
CA GLU A 283 12.26 15.56 12.64
C GLU A 283 13.57 14.82 12.90
N GLY A 284 14.70 15.41 12.52
CA GLY A 284 16.01 14.82 12.84
C GLY A 284 17.11 15.25 11.90
N ASP A 285 18.24 14.53 12.01
CA ASP A 285 19.42 14.76 11.20
C ASP A 285 19.35 13.91 9.93
N TYR A 286 19.16 14.58 8.80
CA TYR A 286 19.17 14.00 7.47
C TYR A 286 20.57 14.06 6.88
N ILE A 287 20.90 13.08 6.05
CA ILE A 287 22.18 13.05 5.33
C ILE A 287 21.94 13.44 3.87
N CYS A 288 22.46 14.60 3.49
CA CYS A 288 22.47 15.04 2.10
C CYS A 288 23.81 14.63 1.47
N LEU A 289 23.77 13.69 0.52
CA LEU A 289 24.92 13.29 -0.29
C LEU A 289 24.77 13.85 -1.70
N TYR A 290 25.85 14.29 -2.32
CA TYR A 290 25.85 14.77 -3.70
C TYR A 290 27.21 14.57 -4.37
N ASP A 291 27.21 14.47 -5.69
CA ASP A 291 28.42 14.43 -6.50
C ASP A 291 28.65 15.79 -7.17
N GLY A 292 29.90 16.09 -7.54
CA GLY A 292 30.28 17.31 -8.25
C GLY A 292 30.67 18.48 -7.35
N GLU A 293 31.01 19.60 -7.99
CA GLU A 293 31.51 20.81 -7.32
C GLU A 293 30.48 21.94 -7.38
N GLY A 294 30.09 22.46 -6.22
CA GLY A 294 29.16 23.57 -6.13
C GLY A 294 28.71 23.85 -4.70
N THR A 295 27.66 24.67 -4.56
CA THR A 295 27.15 25.12 -3.26
C THR A 295 25.65 24.82 -3.17
N ILE A 296 25.28 23.97 -2.20
CA ILE A 296 23.88 23.70 -1.82
C ILE A 296 23.58 24.45 -0.52
N THR A 297 22.53 25.25 -0.54
CA THR A 297 22.03 26.00 0.63
C THR A 297 20.61 25.55 0.99
N TRP A 298 20.23 25.75 2.24
CA TRP A 298 18.99 25.22 2.82
C TRP A 298 18.01 26.31 3.25
N GLY A 299 16.73 25.98 3.16
CA GLY A 299 15.63 26.82 3.61
C GLY A 299 15.52 26.98 5.13
N ILE A 300 14.54 27.79 5.56
CA ILE A 300 14.37 28.21 6.96
C ILE A 300 14.09 27.09 7.98
N ASN A 301 13.63 25.92 7.53
CA ASN A 301 13.29 24.77 8.39
C ASN A 301 14.44 23.77 8.51
N ALA A 302 15.62 24.11 7.98
CA ALA A 302 16.78 23.25 7.95
C ALA A 302 18.01 24.02 8.43
N SER A 303 18.86 23.35 9.22
CA SER A 303 20.13 23.90 9.67
C SER A 303 21.25 22.91 9.39
N VAL A 304 22.32 23.38 8.74
CA VAL A 304 23.49 22.55 8.44
C VAL A 304 24.26 22.33 9.75
N VAL A 305 24.37 21.06 10.15
CA VAL A 305 25.10 20.62 11.35
C VAL A 305 26.58 20.44 11.04
N SER A 306 26.88 19.84 9.88
CA SER A 306 28.25 19.69 9.37
C SER A 306 28.24 19.62 7.84
N GLU A 307 29.35 20.02 7.22
CA GLU A 307 29.53 20.05 5.78
C GLU A 307 30.97 19.69 5.42
N GLU A 308 31.11 18.83 4.41
CA GLU A 308 32.33 18.54 3.69
C GLU A 308 32.00 18.34 2.20
N PRO A 309 32.97 18.39 1.27
CA PRO A 309 32.68 18.20 -0.14
C PRO A 309 31.90 16.91 -0.41
N GLY A 310 30.72 17.04 -0.99
CA GLY A 310 29.82 15.93 -1.35
C GLY A 310 28.91 15.43 -0.21
N ARG A 311 28.96 16.04 0.98
CA ARG A 311 28.18 15.62 2.14
C ARG A 311 27.80 16.77 3.07
N GLN A 312 26.51 16.85 3.41
CA GLN A 312 25.99 17.74 4.45
C GLN A 312 25.13 16.93 5.43
N VAL A 313 25.36 17.10 6.73
CA VAL A 313 24.41 16.67 7.77
C VAL A 313 23.50 17.85 8.07
N VAL A 314 22.20 17.66 7.92
CA VAL A 314 21.22 18.74 7.97
C VAL A 314 20.12 18.37 8.94
N HIS A 315 20.00 19.15 10.01
CA HIS A 315 18.89 19.01 10.94
C HIS A 315 17.66 19.67 10.34
N ILE A 316 16.61 18.87 10.08
CA ILE A 316 15.32 19.34 9.54
C ILE A 316 14.27 19.26 10.64
N THR A 317 13.65 20.40 10.92
CA THR A 317 12.52 20.51 11.84
C THR A 317 11.27 20.83 11.03
N PRO A 318 10.25 19.94 10.97
CA PRO A 318 8.98 20.23 10.30
C PRO A 318 8.34 21.51 10.90
N GLY A 319 8.42 22.64 10.18
CA GLY A 319 7.93 23.95 10.62
C GLY A 319 6.43 24.16 10.41
N ALA A 320 5.91 25.36 10.69
CA ALA A 320 4.49 25.69 10.51
C ALA A 320 4.00 25.58 9.04
N ASP A 321 4.89 25.80 8.07
CA ASP A 321 4.69 25.57 6.64
C ASP A 321 5.16 24.17 6.16
N ASN A 322 5.74 23.38 7.07
CA ASN A 322 6.24 22.01 6.87
C ASN A 322 7.08 21.81 5.59
N THR A 323 7.86 22.82 5.18
CA THR A 323 8.56 22.81 3.89
C THR A 323 10.08 22.72 4.05
N ALA A 324 10.68 21.62 3.59
CA ALA A 324 12.11 21.50 3.37
C ALA A 324 12.44 21.75 1.90
N HIS A 325 13.35 22.68 1.65
CA HIS A 325 13.79 23.05 0.31
C HIS A 325 15.28 23.36 0.30
N ILE A 326 15.90 23.18 -0.87
CA ILE A 326 17.29 23.51 -1.13
C ILE A 326 17.41 24.54 -2.24
N LYS A 327 18.59 25.12 -2.36
CA LYS A 327 18.97 26.02 -3.44
C LYS A 327 20.43 25.79 -3.82
N ILE A 328 20.67 25.45 -5.10
CA ILE A 328 22.01 25.42 -5.70
C ILE A 328 22.34 26.85 -6.14
N THR A 329 23.33 27.46 -5.50
CA THR A 329 23.77 28.85 -5.79
C THR A 329 25.04 28.91 -6.63
N ALA A 330 25.75 27.79 -6.75
CA ALA A 330 26.89 27.63 -7.65
C ALA A 330 27.02 26.16 -8.06
N THR A 331 27.39 25.90 -9.31
CA THR A 331 27.72 24.56 -9.83
C THR A 331 28.82 24.69 -10.88
N ASN A 332 29.81 23.80 -10.86
CA ASN A 332 30.87 23.75 -11.86
C ASN A 332 30.35 23.05 -13.11
N SER A 333 30.26 23.74 -14.25
CA SER A 333 29.75 23.11 -15.48
C SER A 333 30.62 21.99 -16.05
N ALA A 334 31.88 21.85 -15.59
CA ALA A 334 32.73 20.71 -15.93
C ALA A 334 32.52 19.50 -15.00
N ASP A 335 31.94 19.70 -13.81
CA ASP A 335 31.62 18.67 -12.83
C ASP A 335 30.40 19.12 -11.98
N PRO A 336 29.19 19.12 -12.56
CA PRO A 336 28.04 19.77 -11.94
C PRO A 336 27.54 19.01 -10.72
N VAL A 337 26.97 19.75 -9.77
CA VAL A 337 26.23 19.19 -8.63
C VAL A 337 25.10 18.31 -9.13
N ARG A 338 25.17 17.03 -8.82
CA ARG A 338 24.22 15.99 -9.28
C ARG A 338 24.11 14.87 -8.26
N ASN A 339 23.23 13.90 -8.53
CA ASN A 339 23.05 12.72 -7.68
C ASN A 339 22.81 13.08 -6.20
N ILE A 340 22.03 14.15 -6.01
CA ILE A 340 21.64 14.62 -4.68
C ILE A 340 20.69 13.59 -4.08
N ARG A 341 21.05 13.08 -2.91
CA ARG A 341 20.27 12.14 -2.12
C ARG A 341 20.02 12.78 -0.77
N LEU A 342 18.78 12.84 -0.33
CA LEU A 342 18.41 13.29 1.01
C LEU A 342 17.88 12.11 1.80
N ILE A 343 18.74 11.52 2.62
CA ILE A 343 18.47 10.26 3.31
C ILE A 343 17.76 10.54 4.64
N LEU A 344 16.68 9.80 4.90
CA LEU A 344 15.94 9.83 6.17
C LEU A 344 16.85 9.55 7.37
N PRO A 345 16.57 10.15 8.55
CA PRO A 345 17.29 9.83 9.79
C PRO A 345 17.30 8.33 10.05
N GLY A 346 18.49 7.77 10.33
CA GLY A 346 18.68 6.35 10.62
C GLY A 346 18.90 5.44 9.40
N HIS A 347 18.79 5.95 8.17
CA HIS A 347 18.89 5.14 6.94
C HIS A 347 20.18 5.30 6.13
N GLU A 348 21.21 6.01 6.64
CA GLU A 348 22.47 6.21 5.91
C GLU A 348 23.18 4.89 5.54
N ALA A 349 23.03 3.86 6.38
CA ALA A 349 23.69 2.57 6.20
C ALA A 349 23.01 1.68 5.15
N ASP A 350 21.71 1.87 4.88
CA ASP A 350 20.89 0.92 4.13
C ASP A 350 20.05 1.54 3.00
N TYR A 351 20.04 2.87 2.81
CA TYR A 351 19.21 3.53 1.79
C TYR A 351 19.43 3.03 0.34
N MET A 352 20.60 2.45 0.05
CA MET A 352 20.89 1.87 -1.26
C MET A 352 20.27 0.49 -1.45
N ASP A 353 20.16 -0.28 -0.36
CA ASP A 353 19.56 -1.62 -0.36
C ASP A 353 18.04 -1.53 -0.16
N ASN A 354 17.59 -0.54 0.62
CA ASN A 354 16.20 -0.24 0.93
C ASN A 354 15.78 1.07 0.25
N ILE A 355 15.46 1.02 -1.05
CA ILE A 355 14.96 2.20 -1.78
C ILE A 355 13.63 2.67 -1.19
N TRP A 356 12.74 1.71 -0.91
CA TRP A 356 11.47 1.99 -0.25
C TRP A 356 11.67 2.11 1.26
N ASN A 357 11.02 3.10 1.85
CA ASN A 357 10.98 3.31 3.29
C ASN A 357 10.37 2.07 3.97
N PRO A 358 11.07 1.38 4.89
CA PRO A 358 10.55 0.20 5.58
C PRO A 358 9.23 0.45 6.32
N ASP A 359 9.04 1.64 6.90
CA ASP A 359 7.77 2.01 7.56
C ASP A 359 6.62 2.07 6.55
N PHE A 360 6.87 2.57 5.34
CA PHE A 360 5.90 2.56 4.25
C PHE A 360 5.60 1.13 3.79
N VAL A 361 6.62 0.31 3.56
CA VAL A 361 6.42 -1.09 3.15
C VAL A 361 5.63 -1.87 4.21
N ALA A 362 5.89 -1.64 5.50
CA ALA A 362 5.16 -2.29 6.59
C ALA A 362 3.65 -2.01 6.57
N THR A 363 3.23 -0.82 6.13
CA THR A 363 1.79 -0.50 6.00
C THR A 363 1.09 -1.27 4.88
N LEU A 364 1.85 -1.89 3.96
CA LEU A 364 1.30 -2.69 2.86
C LEU A 364 1.01 -4.15 3.22
N GLU A 365 1.43 -4.60 4.40
CA GLU A 365 1.32 -6.00 4.83
C GLU A 365 -0.08 -6.60 4.62
N PRO A 366 -1.20 -5.90 4.94
CA PRO A 366 -2.52 -6.50 4.83
C PRO A 366 -3.00 -6.77 3.40
N PHE A 367 -2.44 -6.08 2.41
CA PHE A 367 -2.91 -6.14 1.03
C PHE A 367 -2.22 -7.27 0.29
N SER A 368 -2.86 -7.90 -0.69
CA SER A 368 -2.24 -8.95 -1.53
C SER A 368 -1.90 -8.46 -2.93
N CYS A 369 -2.47 -7.32 -3.36
CA CYS A 369 -2.23 -6.71 -4.65
C CYS A 369 -2.09 -5.20 -4.50
N LEU A 370 -1.19 -4.61 -5.31
CA LEU A 370 -0.91 -3.18 -5.36
C LEU A 370 -1.22 -2.66 -6.76
N ARG A 371 -2.18 -1.73 -6.88
CA ARG A 371 -2.47 -1.03 -8.14
C ARG A 371 -1.71 0.28 -8.19
N PHE A 372 -0.94 0.45 -9.25
CA PHE A 372 0.02 1.54 -9.41
C PHE A 372 -0.51 2.72 -10.23
N MET A 373 -1.82 2.82 -10.43
CA MET A 373 -2.47 3.81 -11.30
C MET A 373 -1.94 5.24 -11.07
N ASP A 374 -1.92 5.73 -9.83
CA ASP A 374 -1.45 7.08 -9.52
C ASP A 374 0.08 7.19 -9.43
N LEU A 375 0.80 6.15 -9.00
CA LEU A 375 2.27 6.12 -9.05
C LEU A 375 2.79 6.23 -10.49
N GLN A 376 2.09 5.60 -11.44
CA GLN A 376 2.35 5.70 -12.88
C GLN A 376 1.84 7.03 -13.49
N ASN A 377 1.15 7.87 -12.71
CA ASN A 377 0.46 9.07 -13.17
C ASN A 377 -0.46 8.78 -14.38
N THR A 378 -1.17 7.66 -14.38
CA THR A 378 -1.90 7.11 -15.55
C THR A 378 -2.87 8.12 -16.15
N ASN A 379 -3.58 8.87 -15.31
CA ASN A 379 -4.56 9.88 -15.74
C ASN A 379 -3.93 11.14 -16.37
N GLY A 380 -2.66 11.44 -16.05
CA GLY A 380 -1.96 12.65 -16.48
C GLY A 380 -0.82 12.43 -17.47
N THR A 381 -0.29 11.21 -17.56
CA THR A 381 0.89 10.90 -18.38
C THR A 381 0.61 11.08 -19.87
N GLN A 382 1.61 11.57 -20.59
CA GLN A 382 1.58 11.75 -22.05
C GLN A 382 2.59 10.85 -22.76
N VAL A 383 3.18 9.90 -22.03
CA VAL A 383 4.20 8.97 -22.55
C VAL A 383 3.60 8.12 -23.68
N GLU A 384 4.30 8.13 -24.82
CA GLU A 384 4.01 7.35 -26.02
C GLU A 384 5.09 6.30 -26.29
N HIS A 385 6.37 6.65 -26.09
CA HIS A 385 7.52 5.78 -26.39
C HIS A 385 8.33 5.39 -25.15
N TRP A 386 8.97 4.21 -25.16
CA TRP A 386 9.76 3.69 -24.01
C TRP A 386 10.86 4.65 -23.53
N SER A 387 11.45 5.42 -24.45
CA SER A 387 12.48 6.41 -24.15
C SER A 387 11.98 7.62 -23.34
N GLU A 388 10.67 7.84 -23.26
CA GLU A 388 10.08 8.99 -22.57
C GLU A 388 9.74 8.72 -21.10
N ARG A 389 9.81 7.44 -20.67
CA ARG A 389 9.55 7.05 -19.29
C ARG A 389 10.56 7.68 -18.34
N THR A 390 10.19 7.76 -17.07
CA THR A 390 11.15 8.05 -16.00
C THR A 390 12.12 6.89 -15.83
N THR A 391 13.42 7.18 -15.71
CA THR A 391 14.45 6.18 -15.42
C THR A 391 14.85 6.22 -13.93
N PRO A 392 15.47 5.16 -13.39
CA PRO A 392 15.97 5.15 -12.01
C PRO A 392 16.97 6.28 -11.69
N ASP A 393 17.75 6.69 -12.70
CA ASP A 393 18.80 7.72 -12.59
C ASP A 393 18.27 9.16 -12.68
N HIS A 394 16.99 9.35 -13.01
CA HIS A 394 16.40 10.68 -13.06
C HIS A 394 16.27 11.26 -11.64
N SER A 395 16.60 12.54 -11.48
CA SER A 395 16.70 13.25 -10.21
C SER A 395 15.44 13.19 -9.34
N SER A 396 14.27 13.19 -9.99
CA SER A 396 12.96 13.00 -9.36
C SER A 396 12.20 11.83 -9.98
N GLN A 397 11.46 11.12 -9.13
CA GLN A 397 10.49 10.09 -9.49
C GLN A 397 9.05 10.64 -9.50
N ALA A 398 8.80 11.85 -8.98
CA ALA A 398 7.52 12.55 -9.02
C ALA A 398 7.29 13.31 -10.34
N ARG A 399 7.48 12.62 -11.48
CA ARG A 399 7.40 13.22 -12.81
C ARG A 399 6.00 13.07 -13.43
N ALA A 400 5.71 13.94 -14.40
CA ALA A 400 4.52 13.80 -15.24
C ALA A 400 4.47 12.47 -16.02
N ALA A 401 5.63 11.82 -16.26
CA ALA A 401 5.72 10.49 -16.85
C ALA A 401 5.41 9.34 -15.87
N GLY A 402 5.16 9.64 -14.59
CA GLY A 402 5.06 8.64 -13.51
C GLY A 402 6.43 8.23 -12.96
N ILE A 403 6.42 7.36 -11.95
CA ILE A 403 7.62 6.68 -11.43
C ILE A 403 8.22 5.74 -12.49
N CYS A 404 9.52 5.43 -12.39
CA CYS A 404 10.13 4.41 -13.23
C CYS A 404 9.51 3.01 -13.00
N PRO A 405 9.25 2.23 -14.07
CA PRO A 405 8.72 0.86 -13.94
C PRO A 405 9.58 -0.07 -13.09
N GLU A 406 10.90 0.14 -13.10
CA GLU A 406 11.87 -0.63 -12.31
C GLU A 406 11.56 -0.56 -10.81
N TYR A 407 11.14 0.59 -10.29
CA TYR A 407 10.79 0.74 -8.88
C TYR A 407 9.44 0.12 -8.53
N LEU A 408 8.48 0.11 -9.47
CA LEU A 408 7.21 -0.59 -9.26
C LEU A 408 7.42 -2.09 -9.07
N VAL A 409 8.26 -2.70 -9.90
CA VAL A 409 8.63 -4.11 -9.76
C VAL A 409 9.39 -4.35 -8.45
N LEU A 410 10.32 -3.45 -8.10
CA LEU A 410 11.04 -3.55 -6.84
C LEU A 410 10.10 -3.51 -5.62
N LEU A 411 9.09 -2.64 -5.62
CA LEU A 411 8.10 -2.58 -4.54
C LEU A 411 7.30 -3.88 -4.43
N ALA A 412 6.84 -4.39 -5.57
CA ALA A 412 6.10 -5.65 -5.63
C ALA A 412 6.92 -6.82 -5.09
N ASN A 413 8.19 -6.92 -5.48
CA ASN A 413 9.12 -7.94 -4.97
C ASN A 413 9.38 -7.78 -3.47
N GLN A 414 9.67 -6.56 -3.01
CA GLN A 414 10.00 -6.31 -1.59
C GLN A 414 8.80 -6.55 -0.67
N ALA A 415 7.59 -6.15 -1.12
CA ALA A 415 6.36 -6.33 -0.36
C ALA A 415 5.70 -7.70 -0.61
N GLN A 416 6.20 -8.48 -1.58
CA GLN A 416 5.65 -9.77 -2.02
C GLN A 416 4.16 -9.67 -2.44
N LYS A 417 3.80 -8.61 -3.17
CA LYS A 417 2.41 -8.31 -3.56
C LYS A 417 2.23 -8.34 -5.07
N ASP A 418 1.10 -8.86 -5.54
CA ASP A 418 0.77 -8.90 -6.97
C ASP A 418 0.70 -7.47 -7.54
N PRO A 419 1.52 -7.09 -8.54
CA PRO A 419 1.41 -5.77 -9.15
C PRO A 419 0.24 -5.69 -10.14
N TRP A 420 -0.49 -4.57 -10.08
CA TRP A 420 -1.47 -4.17 -11.10
C TRP A 420 -0.99 -2.91 -11.81
N PHE A 421 -0.58 -3.10 -13.06
CA PHE A 421 -0.06 -2.05 -13.93
C PHE A 421 -1.15 -1.49 -14.83
N CYS A 422 -1.21 -0.16 -14.90
CA CYS A 422 -2.05 0.58 -15.84
C CYS A 422 -1.17 1.11 -16.98
N MET A 423 -1.36 0.59 -18.20
CA MET A 423 -0.56 0.99 -19.35
C MET A 423 -0.94 2.40 -19.83
N PRO A 424 0.00 3.29 -20.17
CA PRO A 424 -0.33 4.65 -20.63
C PRO A 424 -1.26 4.62 -21.85
N HIS A 425 -2.28 5.48 -21.87
CA HIS A 425 -3.28 5.46 -22.94
C HIS A 425 -2.70 5.73 -24.35
N ARG A 426 -1.55 6.42 -24.43
CA ARG A 426 -0.86 6.74 -25.69
C ARG A 426 0.26 5.75 -26.05
N ALA A 427 0.62 4.83 -25.16
CA ALA A 427 1.78 3.96 -25.34
C ALA A 427 1.68 3.15 -26.64
N ASP A 428 2.75 3.19 -27.43
CA ASP A 428 2.92 2.34 -28.59
C ASP A 428 3.27 0.90 -28.21
N ASP A 429 3.24 -0.01 -29.18
CA ASP A 429 3.50 -1.43 -28.94
C ASP A 429 4.93 -1.70 -28.45
N ASP A 430 5.91 -0.86 -28.80
CA ASP A 430 7.29 -0.97 -28.31
C ASP A 430 7.34 -0.67 -26.81
N TYR A 431 6.69 0.40 -26.35
CA TYR A 431 6.57 0.70 -24.92
C TYR A 431 5.97 -0.48 -24.15
N ILE A 432 4.85 -1.04 -24.64
CA ILE A 432 4.19 -2.18 -23.99
C ILE A 432 5.11 -3.41 -23.95
N THR A 433 5.80 -3.70 -25.05
CA THR A 433 6.74 -4.82 -25.15
C THR A 433 7.91 -4.68 -24.18
N GLN A 434 8.51 -3.50 -24.09
CA GLN A 434 9.65 -3.22 -23.22
C GLN A 434 9.25 -3.24 -21.74
N PHE A 435 8.08 -2.69 -21.41
CA PHE A 435 7.52 -2.76 -20.06
C PHE A 435 7.30 -4.22 -19.64
N ALA A 436 6.60 -5.00 -20.48
CA ALA A 436 6.36 -6.41 -20.21
C ALA A 436 7.66 -7.21 -20.08
N THR A 437 8.66 -6.90 -20.90
CA THR A 437 9.99 -7.54 -20.86
C THR A 437 10.70 -7.27 -19.54
N LEU A 438 10.72 -6.01 -19.09
CA LEU A 438 11.28 -5.65 -17.79
C LEU A 438 10.60 -6.43 -16.67
N VAL A 439 9.26 -6.47 -16.65
CA VAL A 439 8.50 -7.18 -15.61
C VAL A 439 8.80 -8.68 -15.64
N ARG A 440 8.81 -9.31 -16.81
CA ARG A 440 9.14 -10.74 -16.95
C ARG A 440 10.52 -11.06 -16.38
N ASP A 441 11.50 -10.21 -16.66
CA ASP A 441 12.90 -10.47 -16.35
C ASP A 441 13.26 -10.16 -14.89
N THR A 442 12.42 -9.40 -14.17
CA THR A 442 12.77 -8.87 -12.84
C THR A 442 11.72 -9.06 -11.75
N LEU A 443 10.45 -9.34 -12.08
CA LEU A 443 9.41 -9.62 -11.10
C LEU A 443 9.52 -11.06 -10.59
N ASP A 444 9.41 -11.22 -9.27
CA ASP A 444 9.35 -12.49 -8.58
C ASP A 444 8.36 -13.47 -9.27
N PRO A 445 8.81 -14.66 -9.70
CA PRO A 445 7.99 -15.61 -10.44
C PRO A 445 6.74 -16.09 -9.69
N GLU A 446 6.70 -15.96 -8.35
CA GLU A 446 5.56 -16.36 -7.53
C GLU A 446 4.43 -15.32 -7.48
N LEU A 447 4.62 -14.16 -8.12
CA LEU A 447 3.63 -13.07 -8.20
C LEU A 447 2.82 -13.12 -9.50
N ARG A 448 1.53 -12.79 -9.39
CA ARG A 448 0.67 -12.53 -10.54
C ARG A 448 0.76 -11.09 -11.02
N ILE A 449 0.46 -10.88 -12.30
CA ILE A 449 0.56 -9.60 -12.98
C ILE A 449 -0.80 -9.19 -13.52
N TYR A 450 -1.38 -8.14 -12.95
CA TYR A 450 -2.63 -7.56 -13.45
C TYR A 450 -2.32 -6.49 -14.50
N ILE A 451 -2.95 -6.61 -15.67
CA ILE A 451 -2.73 -5.73 -16.82
C ILE A 451 -4.03 -5.02 -17.15
N GLU A 452 -4.00 -3.68 -17.16
CA GLU A 452 -5.11 -2.83 -17.55
C GLU A 452 -4.64 -1.78 -18.57
N TYR A 453 -5.46 -1.50 -19.58
CA TYR A 453 -5.23 -0.36 -20.47
C TYR A 453 -5.72 0.93 -19.82
N SER A 454 -4.80 1.80 -19.40
CA SER A 454 -5.11 3.10 -18.77
C SER A 454 -6.00 2.96 -17.51
N ASN A 455 -6.81 3.98 -17.22
CA ASN A 455 -7.76 4.04 -16.11
C ASN A 455 -9.06 4.69 -16.59
N GLU A 456 -10.20 4.14 -16.17
CA GLU A 456 -11.56 4.67 -16.41
C GLU A 456 -11.75 5.30 -17.79
N VAL A 457 -11.35 4.60 -18.86
CA VAL A 457 -11.36 5.21 -20.19
C VAL A 457 -12.77 5.67 -20.55
N TRP A 458 -13.80 4.95 -20.10
CA TRP A 458 -15.22 5.34 -20.19
C TRP A 458 -15.55 6.77 -19.66
N ASN A 459 -14.73 7.34 -18.77
CA ASN A 459 -14.96 8.60 -18.08
C ASN A 459 -14.43 9.78 -18.90
N GLY A 460 -15.35 10.54 -19.51
CA GLY A 460 -15.05 11.71 -20.35
C GLY A 460 -14.29 12.86 -19.68
N SER A 461 -14.08 12.79 -18.37
CA SER A 461 -13.27 13.75 -17.61
C SER A 461 -11.76 13.52 -17.78
N PHE A 462 -11.35 12.34 -18.25
CA PHE A 462 -9.94 11.99 -18.42
C PHE A 462 -9.45 12.18 -19.86
N PRO A 463 -8.18 12.59 -20.07
CA PRO A 463 -7.59 12.69 -21.40
C PRO A 463 -7.65 11.38 -22.20
N ALA A 464 -7.53 10.23 -21.52
CA ALA A 464 -7.62 8.91 -22.13
C ALA A 464 -8.95 8.69 -22.87
N ALA A 465 -10.08 9.19 -22.33
CA ALA A 465 -11.38 9.12 -22.97
C ALA A 465 -11.43 9.88 -24.29
N GLY A 466 -10.88 11.11 -24.28
CA GLY A 466 -10.78 11.95 -25.48
C GLY A 466 -9.91 11.30 -26.57
N TYR A 467 -8.77 10.74 -26.17
CA TYR A 467 -7.89 10.00 -27.05
C TYR A 467 -8.58 8.77 -27.66
N ALA A 468 -9.22 7.95 -26.82
CA ALA A 468 -9.92 6.75 -27.28
C ALA A 468 -11.09 7.08 -28.22
N GLN A 469 -11.82 8.16 -27.97
CA GLN A 469 -12.85 8.66 -28.89
C GLN A 469 -12.26 9.07 -30.25
N GLU A 470 -11.17 9.84 -30.26
CA GLU A 470 -10.51 10.25 -31.51
C GLU A 470 -10.06 9.03 -32.32
N ARG A 471 -9.39 8.07 -31.68
CA ARG A 471 -8.91 6.85 -32.32
C ARG A 471 -10.05 5.96 -32.81
N GLY A 472 -11.09 5.78 -32.00
CA GLY A 472 -12.26 4.99 -32.37
C GLY A 472 -13.00 5.55 -33.58
N LEU A 473 -13.15 6.88 -33.67
CA LEU A 473 -13.74 7.54 -34.84
C LEU A 473 -12.83 7.43 -36.07
N ALA A 474 -11.52 7.62 -35.89
CA ALA A 474 -10.55 7.51 -36.99
C ALA A 474 -10.50 6.10 -37.59
N LEU A 475 -10.72 5.07 -36.78
CA LEU A 475 -10.80 3.67 -37.19
C LEU A 475 -12.19 3.27 -37.70
N GLY A 476 -13.20 4.13 -37.56
CA GLY A 476 -14.58 3.85 -37.99
C GLY A 476 -15.28 2.79 -37.14
N LEU A 477 -14.96 2.69 -35.84
CA LEU A 477 -15.53 1.66 -34.95
C LEU A 477 -17.02 1.90 -34.63
N SER A 478 -17.48 3.15 -34.70
CA SER A 478 -18.88 3.57 -34.74
C SER A 478 -18.99 4.99 -35.29
N GLU A 479 -20.16 5.38 -35.79
CA GLU A 479 -20.49 6.78 -36.07
C GLU A 479 -20.86 7.55 -34.78
N ASN A 480 -21.27 6.83 -33.73
CA ASN A 480 -21.50 7.41 -32.41
C ASN A 480 -20.17 7.54 -31.67
N ALA A 481 -19.82 8.77 -31.27
CA ALA A 481 -18.54 9.07 -30.64
C ALA A 481 -18.30 8.29 -29.33
N TYR A 482 -19.31 8.17 -28.46
CA TYR A 482 -19.17 7.46 -27.19
C TYR A 482 -19.07 5.95 -27.39
N GLU A 483 -19.82 5.37 -28.33
CA GLU A 483 -19.67 3.95 -28.68
C GLU A 483 -18.31 3.65 -29.33
N ALA A 484 -17.85 4.49 -30.26
CA ALA A 484 -16.55 4.34 -30.90
C ALA A 484 -15.40 4.41 -29.89
N HIS A 485 -15.53 5.29 -28.90
CA HIS A 485 -14.66 5.40 -27.75
C HIS A 485 -14.59 4.08 -26.96
N LEU A 486 -15.72 3.55 -26.48
CA LEU A 486 -15.75 2.30 -25.70
C LEU A 486 -15.18 1.11 -26.49
N ARG A 487 -15.48 1.05 -27.79
CA ARG A 487 -14.95 0.00 -28.69
C ARG A 487 -13.45 0.10 -28.92
N TYR A 488 -12.90 1.31 -29.00
CA TYR A 488 -11.45 1.49 -29.08
C TYR A 488 -10.77 1.01 -27.80
N TYR A 489 -11.32 1.36 -26.63
CA TYR A 489 -10.82 0.87 -25.35
C TYR A 489 -10.79 -0.66 -25.30
N SER A 490 -11.91 -1.30 -25.68
CA SER A 490 -12.03 -2.76 -25.77
C SER A 490 -10.96 -3.36 -26.68
N GLN A 491 -10.87 -2.87 -27.93
CA GLN A 491 -9.91 -3.39 -28.91
C GLN A 491 -8.46 -3.21 -28.45
N ARG A 492 -8.10 -2.03 -27.95
CA ARG A 492 -6.73 -1.73 -27.52
C ARG A 492 -6.32 -2.53 -26.28
N SER A 493 -7.26 -2.84 -25.38
CA SER A 493 -7.00 -3.72 -24.24
C SER A 493 -6.59 -5.12 -24.70
N VAL A 494 -7.33 -5.70 -25.66
CA VAL A 494 -7.02 -7.03 -26.21
C VAL A 494 -5.68 -7.04 -26.96
N GLU A 495 -5.37 -5.99 -27.73
CA GLU A 495 -4.07 -5.82 -28.39
C GLU A 495 -2.91 -5.82 -27.37
N ILE A 496 -3.06 -5.10 -26.26
CA ILE A 496 -2.07 -5.05 -25.18
C ILE A 496 -1.93 -6.43 -24.52
N PHE A 497 -3.03 -7.13 -24.24
CA PHE A 497 -2.96 -8.47 -23.66
C PHE A 497 -2.19 -9.44 -24.56
N ALA A 498 -2.38 -9.37 -25.89
CA ALA A 498 -1.64 -10.18 -26.84
C ALA A 498 -0.13 -9.93 -26.80
N ILE A 499 0.30 -8.66 -26.65
CA ILE A 499 1.73 -8.31 -26.50
C ILE A 499 2.30 -8.93 -25.22
N TRP A 500 1.61 -8.79 -24.09
CA TRP A 500 2.05 -9.38 -22.83
C TRP A 500 2.14 -10.90 -22.91
N GLN A 501 1.13 -11.57 -23.49
CA GLN A 501 1.15 -13.02 -23.70
C GLN A 501 2.34 -13.46 -24.57
N GLN A 502 2.66 -12.70 -25.61
CA GLN A 502 3.82 -13.01 -26.46
C GLN A 502 5.13 -12.90 -25.68
N VAL A 503 5.29 -11.87 -24.84
CA VAL A 503 6.49 -11.67 -24.02
C VAL A 503 6.63 -12.76 -22.95
N PHE A 504 5.52 -13.19 -22.36
CA PHE A 504 5.41 -14.22 -21.31
C PHE A 504 5.14 -15.62 -21.85
N SER A 505 5.49 -15.92 -23.10
CA SER A 505 5.22 -17.25 -23.66
C SER A 505 5.84 -18.37 -22.80
N GLY A 506 5.02 -19.32 -22.36
CA GLY A 506 5.37 -20.39 -21.41
C GLY A 506 5.20 -20.03 -19.92
N GLN A 507 4.73 -18.83 -19.60
CA GLN A 507 4.44 -18.30 -18.26
C GLN A 507 3.13 -17.48 -18.25
N GLU A 508 2.21 -17.77 -19.17
CA GLU A 508 0.98 -17.00 -19.35
C GLU A 508 0.01 -17.11 -18.16
N ASP A 509 0.17 -18.14 -17.33
CA ASP A 509 -0.56 -18.36 -16.07
C ASP A 509 -0.29 -17.28 -15.01
N ARG A 510 0.81 -16.53 -15.16
CA ARG A 510 1.12 -15.36 -14.33
C ARG A 510 0.26 -14.14 -14.65
N LEU A 511 -0.38 -14.09 -15.82
CA LEU A 511 -1.07 -12.89 -16.30
C LEU A 511 -2.55 -12.88 -15.89
N VAL A 512 -3.03 -11.73 -15.44
CA VAL A 512 -4.44 -11.44 -15.21
C VAL A 512 -4.83 -10.23 -16.07
N ARG A 513 -5.62 -10.49 -17.10
CA ARG A 513 -6.04 -9.51 -18.11
C ARG A 513 -7.34 -8.85 -17.68
N VAL A 514 -7.27 -7.55 -17.41
CA VAL A 514 -8.37 -6.79 -16.81
C VAL A 514 -8.97 -5.81 -17.80
N ILE A 515 -10.27 -5.97 -18.06
CA ILE A 515 -11.08 -4.98 -18.75
C ILE A 515 -11.91 -4.24 -17.69
N SER A 516 -11.88 -2.92 -17.68
CA SER A 516 -12.61 -2.08 -16.73
C SER A 516 -13.79 -1.36 -17.36
N GLY A 517 -14.83 -1.13 -16.57
CA GLY A 517 -16.05 -0.44 -16.98
C GLY A 517 -16.67 0.38 -15.85
N GLN A 518 -17.65 1.21 -16.22
CA GLN A 518 -18.35 2.04 -15.25
C GLN A 518 -19.33 1.19 -14.44
N HIS A 519 -19.23 1.24 -13.11
CA HIS A 519 -20.02 0.41 -12.20
C HIS A 519 -21.55 0.49 -12.42
N VAL A 520 -22.06 1.67 -12.78
CA VAL A 520 -23.52 1.95 -12.90
C VAL A 520 -24.01 2.02 -14.35
N ASN A 521 -23.28 1.47 -15.33
CA ASN A 521 -23.62 1.60 -16.74
C ASN A 521 -23.41 0.28 -17.51
N ALA A 522 -24.35 -0.64 -17.36
CA ALA A 522 -24.34 -1.95 -18.01
C ALA A 522 -24.26 -1.86 -19.55
N TRP A 523 -24.90 -0.86 -20.17
CA TRP A 523 -24.80 -0.69 -21.63
C TRP A 523 -23.36 -0.41 -22.09
N ALA A 524 -22.62 0.40 -21.34
CA ALA A 524 -21.22 0.65 -21.65
C ALA A 524 -20.38 -0.62 -21.45
N ALA A 525 -20.67 -1.42 -20.42
CA ALA A 525 -20.06 -2.72 -20.21
C ALA A 525 -20.26 -3.64 -21.42
N ASP A 526 -21.50 -3.76 -21.93
CA ASP A 526 -21.81 -4.54 -23.14
C ASP A 526 -20.98 -4.07 -24.36
N GLN A 527 -20.88 -2.75 -24.57
CA GLN A 527 -20.10 -2.21 -25.69
C GLN A 527 -18.61 -2.50 -25.58
N ILE A 528 -18.09 -2.63 -24.36
CA ILE A 528 -16.68 -2.95 -24.12
C ILE A 528 -16.46 -4.46 -24.24
N LEU A 529 -17.20 -5.26 -23.47
CA LEU A 529 -16.97 -6.70 -23.34
C LEU A 529 -17.28 -7.47 -24.62
N ASP A 530 -18.36 -7.10 -25.32
CA ASP A 530 -18.84 -7.84 -26.49
C ASP A 530 -18.23 -7.35 -27.81
N TRP A 531 -17.55 -6.20 -27.80
CA TRP A 531 -16.88 -5.72 -28.99
C TRP A 531 -15.78 -6.70 -29.41
N GLN A 532 -16.01 -7.36 -30.56
CA GLN A 532 -15.15 -8.42 -31.07
C GLN A 532 -14.89 -9.54 -30.04
N ASN A 533 -15.88 -9.83 -29.17
CA ASN A 533 -15.77 -10.81 -28.10
C ASN A 533 -14.55 -10.58 -27.18
N ALA A 534 -14.25 -9.33 -26.80
CA ALA A 534 -13.12 -9.03 -25.93
C ALA A 534 -13.14 -9.82 -24.60
N TYR A 535 -14.32 -10.20 -24.10
CA TYR A 535 -14.47 -11.08 -22.94
C TYR A 535 -13.77 -12.45 -23.10
N GLU A 536 -13.59 -12.98 -24.32
CA GLU A 536 -12.87 -14.25 -24.55
C GLU A 536 -11.34 -14.09 -24.35
N HIS A 537 -10.85 -12.85 -24.24
CA HIS A 537 -9.44 -12.49 -24.12
C HIS A 537 -9.08 -11.86 -22.78
N ALA A 538 -10.04 -11.75 -21.86
CA ALA A 538 -9.86 -11.20 -20.53
C ALA A 538 -10.09 -12.27 -19.45
N ASP A 539 -9.58 -12.04 -18.25
CA ASP A 539 -9.82 -12.88 -17.08
C ASP A 539 -10.83 -12.21 -16.13
N CYS A 540 -10.83 -10.88 -16.10
CA CYS A 540 -11.62 -10.09 -15.16
C CYS A 540 -12.35 -8.94 -15.85
N TYR A 541 -13.58 -8.69 -15.41
CA TYR A 541 -14.26 -7.42 -15.57
C TYR A 541 -14.16 -6.61 -14.26
N ALA A 542 -13.63 -5.40 -14.34
CA ALA A 542 -13.38 -4.55 -13.19
C ALA A 542 -14.32 -3.34 -13.14
N THR A 543 -14.86 -3.02 -11.96
CA THR A 543 -15.70 -1.82 -11.74
C THR A 543 -15.24 -0.97 -10.55
N ALA A 544 -15.83 0.21 -10.36
CA ALA A 544 -15.60 1.09 -9.21
C ALA A 544 -16.86 1.26 -8.32
N PRO A 545 -17.15 0.33 -7.40
CA PRO A 545 -18.38 0.34 -6.58
C PRO A 545 -18.39 1.37 -5.45
N TYR A 546 -18.25 2.68 -5.71
CA TYR A 546 -18.29 3.69 -4.64
C TYR A 546 -19.65 3.80 -3.94
N PHE A 547 -19.64 4.14 -2.64
CA PHE A 547 -20.85 4.45 -1.86
C PHE A 547 -20.84 5.87 -1.28
N GLY A 548 -22.01 6.32 -0.80
CA GLY A 548 -22.15 7.59 -0.05
C GLY A 548 -22.02 8.89 -0.86
N GLY A 549 -21.62 8.84 -2.13
CA GLY A 549 -21.32 10.05 -2.93
C GLY A 549 -22.47 11.05 -3.10
N GLY A 550 -23.71 10.58 -2.97
CA GLY A 550 -24.88 11.44 -3.02
C GLY A 550 -24.91 12.54 -1.93
N ILE A 551 -24.20 12.38 -0.80
CA ILE A 551 -24.26 13.31 0.34
C ILE A 551 -23.66 14.69 0.02
N GLY A 552 -22.64 14.74 -0.83
CA GLY A 552 -21.90 15.96 -1.16
C GLY A 552 -22.42 16.70 -2.39
N SER A 553 -23.59 16.30 -2.91
CA SER A 553 -24.20 16.89 -4.09
C SER A 553 -25.68 17.26 -3.84
N SER A 554 -26.23 18.14 -4.67
CA SER A 554 -27.64 18.50 -4.61
C SER A 554 -28.53 17.28 -4.93
N PRO A 555 -29.62 17.04 -4.18
CA PRO A 555 -30.24 17.92 -3.17
C PRO A 555 -29.74 17.72 -1.73
N ASN A 556 -28.79 16.82 -1.47
CA ASN A 556 -28.45 16.40 -0.10
C ASN A 556 -27.42 17.31 0.60
N ALA A 557 -26.56 17.98 -0.18
CA ALA A 557 -25.44 18.75 0.38
C ALA A 557 -25.87 19.88 1.33
N ASP A 558 -27.00 20.56 1.05
CA ASP A 558 -27.61 21.53 1.97
C ASP A 558 -27.99 20.89 3.31
N ALA A 559 -28.64 19.71 3.27
CA ALA A 559 -29.08 19.01 4.47
C ALA A 559 -27.88 18.50 5.29
N ALA A 560 -26.82 18.03 4.62
CA ALA A 560 -25.59 17.52 5.23
C ALA A 560 -24.91 18.55 6.17
N LEU A 561 -25.07 19.86 5.92
CA LEU A 561 -24.55 20.91 6.79
C LEU A 561 -25.17 20.89 8.19
N THR A 562 -26.41 20.42 8.31
CA THR A 562 -27.17 20.39 9.56
C THR A 562 -27.23 19.01 10.22
N MET A 563 -26.90 17.95 9.48
CA MET A 563 -26.79 16.58 10.01
C MET A 563 -25.67 16.46 11.04
N SER A 564 -25.89 15.59 12.03
CA SER A 564 -24.86 15.03 12.90
C SER A 564 -23.94 14.09 12.12
N LEU A 565 -22.76 13.77 12.68
CA LEU A 565 -21.83 12.83 12.03
C LEU A 565 -22.45 11.44 11.89
N ALA A 566 -23.14 10.97 12.93
CA ALA A 566 -23.86 9.70 12.92
C ALA A 566 -24.94 9.64 11.82
N GLU A 567 -25.68 10.72 11.57
CA GLU A 567 -26.65 10.77 10.47
C GLU A 567 -25.98 10.70 9.10
N ILE A 568 -24.78 11.28 8.93
CA ILE A 568 -24.01 11.19 7.68
C ILE A 568 -23.46 9.76 7.49
N VAL A 569 -22.98 9.12 8.55
CA VAL A 569 -22.56 7.71 8.51
C VAL A 569 -23.76 6.81 8.18
N GLN A 570 -24.92 7.06 8.79
CA GLN A 570 -26.15 6.33 8.49
C GLN A 570 -26.58 6.52 7.03
N PHE A 571 -26.46 7.73 6.47
CA PHE A 571 -26.71 7.96 5.04
C PHE A 571 -25.84 7.07 4.15
N CYS A 572 -24.57 6.83 4.53
CA CYS A 572 -23.70 5.92 3.80
C CYS A 572 -24.18 4.48 3.90
N ALA A 573 -24.54 4.02 5.11
CA ALA A 573 -25.13 2.70 5.32
C ALA A 573 -26.42 2.50 4.49
N ASP A 574 -27.28 3.50 4.46
CA ASP A 574 -28.55 3.48 3.71
C ASP A 574 -28.34 3.43 2.18
N SER A 575 -27.15 3.80 1.69
CA SER A 575 -26.80 3.71 0.27
C SER A 575 -26.34 2.31 -0.18
N LEU A 576 -25.95 1.45 0.77
CA LEU A 576 -25.37 0.13 0.47
C LEU A 576 -26.34 -0.82 -0.25
N PRO A 577 -27.66 -0.89 0.05
CA PRO A 577 -28.56 -1.80 -0.64
C PRO A 577 -28.66 -1.56 -2.16
N GLN A 578 -28.68 -0.30 -2.59
CA GLN A 578 -28.70 0.02 -4.01
C GLN A 578 -27.38 -0.33 -4.68
N ASN A 579 -26.27 -0.06 -4.00
CA ASN A 579 -24.94 -0.39 -4.50
C ASN A 579 -24.74 -1.92 -4.60
N TYR A 580 -25.23 -2.67 -3.62
CA TYR A 580 -25.26 -4.14 -3.65
C TYR A 580 -26.05 -4.68 -4.85
N ALA A 581 -27.24 -4.13 -5.15
CA ALA A 581 -28.01 -4.56 -6.31
C ALA A 581 -27.21 -4.37 -7.63
N THR A 582 -26.50 -3.25 -7.77
CA THR A 582 -25.62 -3.02 -8.93
C THR A 582 -24.40 -3.94 -8.93
N MET A 583 -23.83 -4.30 -7.77
CA MET A 583 -22.79 -5.33 -7.70
C MET A 583 -23.30 -6.69 -8.22
N GLN A 584 -24.52 -7.09 -7.84
CA GLN A 584 -25.12 -8.34 -8.31
C GLN A 584 -25.30 -8.35 -9.82
N GLU A 585 -25.81 -7.25 -10.40
CA GLU A 585 -25.97 -7.11 -11.85
C GLU A 585 -24.62 -7.24 -12.58
N ASN A 586 -23.57 -6.56 -12.10
CA ASN A 586 -22.24 -6.66 -12.70
C ASN A 586 -21.63 -8.07 -12.55
N ALA A 587 -21.89 -8.75 -11.44
CA ALA A 587 -21.38 -10.10 -11.20
C ALA A 587 -22.08 -11.11 -12.12
N GLU A 588 -23.40 -11.02 -12.24
CA GLU A 588 -24.17 -11.84 -13.19
C GLU A 588 -23.67 -11.61 -14.62
N ASP A 589 -23.44 -10.36 -15.01
CA ASP A 589 -22.97 -9.98 -16.33
C ASP A 589 -21.56 -10.53 -16.64
N ALA A 590 -20.61 -10.35 -15.71
CA ALA A 590 -19.25 -10.86 -15.82
C ALA A 590 -19.21 -12.40 -15.87
N HIS A 591 -19.88 -13.06 -14.92
CA HIS A 591 -19.87 -14.52 -14.83
C HIS A 591 -20.57 -15.19 -16.03
N SER A 592 -21.60 -14.56 -16.60
CA SER A 592 -22.25 -15.06 -17.82
C SER A 592 -21.30 -15.15 -19.02
N ARG A 593 -20.22 -14.35 -19.00
CA ARG A 593 -19.15 -14.31 -20.00
C ARG A 593 -17.90 -15.08 -19.57
N GLY A 594 -17.94 -15.77 -18.43
CA GLY A 594 -16.80 -16.51 -17.87
C GLY A 594 -15.71 -15.63 -17.26
N LEU A 595 -16.00 -14.35 -17.02
CA LEU A 595 -15.09 -13.40 -16.38
C LEU A 595 -15.34 -13.34 -14.87
N LYS A 596 -14.27 -13.05 -14.12
CA LYS A 596 -14.37 -12.70 -12.71
C LYS A 596 -14.82 -11.25 -12.55
N LEU A 597 -15.66 -10.96 -11.55
CA LEU A 597 -15.92 -9.57 -11.15
C LEU A 597 -14.87 -9.12 -10.11
N ILE A 598 -14.12 -8.07 -10.43
CA ILE A 598 -13.17 -7.42 -9.49
C ILE A 598 -13.48 -5.92 -9.34
N ALA A 599 -12.95 -5.28 -8.29
CA ALA A 599 -13.00 -3.83 -8.17
C ALA A 599 -11.62 -3.24 -8.46
N TYR A 600 -11.50 -2.31 -9.42
CA TYR A 600 -10.22 -1.59 -9.66
C TYR A 600 -10.00 -0.46 -8.66
N GLU A 601 -11.08 0.02 -8.04
CA GLU A 601 -11.09 0.94 -6.90
C GLU A 601 -12.44 0.89 -6.19
N GLY A 602 -12.54 1.46 -4.98
CA GLY A 602 -13.81 1.61 -4.29
C GLY A 602 -13.68 2.10 -2.86
N GLY A 603 -14.80 2.16 -2.16
CA GLY A 603 -14.96 2.75 -0.83
C GLY A 603 -15.94 3.92 -0.83
N GLN A 604 -15.80 4.81 0.15
CA GLN A 604 -16.65 6.00 0.26
C GLN A 604 -16.28 7.06 -0.80
N HIS A 605 -17.25 7.85 -1.26
CA HIS A 605 -17.03 9.01 -2.15
C HIS A 605 -17.67 10.30 -1.60
N MET A 606 -17.56 10.55 -0.30
CA MET A 606 -18.15 11.71 0.37
C MET A 606 -17.32 12.98 0.11
N VAL A 607 -17.60 13.65 -1.01
CA VAL A 607 -16.94 14.90 -1.39
C VAL A 607 -17.94 15.92 -1.91
N GLY A 608 -17.71 17.20 -1.62
CA GLY A 608 -18.50 18.28 -2.21
C GLY A 608 -18.34 18.31 -3.73
N TYR A 609 -19.45 18.31 -4.47
CA TYR A 609 -19.44 18.28 -5.93
C TYR A 609 -20.14 19.50 -6.55
N GLY A 610 -19.63 19.96 -7.70
CA GLY A 610 -20.17 21.12 -8.40
C GLY A 610 -20.07 22.40 -7.57
N GLU A 611 -21.21 23.06 -7.32
CA GLU A 611 -21.26 24.27 -6.50
C GLU A 611 -20.81 24.05 -5.04
N TRP A 612 -20.83 22.80 -4.56
CA TRP A 612 -20.49 22.42 -3.19
C TRP A 612 -19.00 22.16 -2.96
N GLN A 613 -18.20 22.03 -4.03
CA GLN A 613 -16.79 21.66 -3.92
C GLN A 613 -15.96 22.63 -3.08
N ASN A 614 -16.27 23.93 -3.13
CA ASN A 614 -15.54 24.97 -2.40
C ASN A 614 -16.26 25.41 -1.12
N ASN A 615 -17.15 24.58 -0.57
CA ASN A 615 -17.83 24.86 0.69
C ASN A 615 -17.01 24.28 1.86
N ASP A 616 -16.34 25.15 2.61
CA ASP A 616 -15.49 24.76 3.74
C ASP A 616 -16.27 24.08 4.87
N ALA A 617 -17.50 24.50 5.13
CA ALA A 617 -18.34 23.92 6.18
C ALA A 617 -18.76 22.48 5.82
N LEU A 618 -19.15 22.24 4.56
CA LEU A 618 -19.44 20.91 4.07
C LEU A 618 -18.19 20.04 4.10
N THR A 619 -17.05 20.56 3.62
CA THR A 619 -15.77 19.85 3.67
C THR A 619 -15.43 19.43 5.10
N ALA A 620 -15.55 20.33 6.07
CA ALA A 620 -15.31 20.01 7.49
C ALA A 620 -16.25 18.92 8.01
N LYS A 621 -17.53 18.93 7.60
CA LYS A 621 -18.51 17.90 7.97
C LYS A 621 -18.17 16.53 7.38
N LEU A 622 -17.89 16.46 6.07
CA LEU A 622 -17.63 15.19 5.39
C LEU A 622 -16.29 14.58 5.83
N THR A 623 -15.25 15.40 6.03
CA THR A 623 -13.97 14.93 6.57
C THR A 623 -14.09 14.43 8.01
N ALA A 624 -14.91 15.08 8.85
CA ALA A 624 -15.18 14.60 10.21
C ALA A 624 -15.97 13.28 10.22
N ALA A 625 -16.96 13.12 9.34
CA ALA A 625 -17.73 11.89 9.21
C ALA A 625 -16.87 10.71 8.71
N ASN A 626 -15.87 10.97 7.87
CA ASN A 626 -14.88 9.96 7.46
C ASN A 626 -14.02 9.42 8.62
N ARG A 627 -13.89 10.18 9.72
CA ARG A 627 -13.18 9.78 10.94
C ARG A 627 -14.10 9.20 12.01
N ASP A 628 -15.41 9.21 11.79
CA ASP A 628 -16.37 8.67 12.74
C ASP A 628 -16.18 7.15 12.88
N PRO A 629 -16.09 6.59 14.11
CA PRO A 629 -15.91 5.15 14.31
C PRO A 629 -16.98 4.29 13.63
N GLY A 630 -18.20 4.81 13.43
CA GLY A 630 -19.26 4.11 12.72
C GLY A 630 -18.93 3.78 11.26
N MET A 631 -17.98 4.49 10.64
CA MET A 631 -17.51 4.22 9.29
C MET A 631 -16.86 2.82 9.15
N ARG A 632 -16.30 2.27 10.24
CA ARG A 632 -15.75 0.91 10.26
C ARG A 632 -16.80 -0.13 9.86
N GLN A 633 -17.97 -0.06 10.48
CA GLN A 633 -19.06 -1.00 10.19
C GLN A 633 -19.59 -0.81 8.76
N VAL A 634 -19.71 0.43 8.28
CA VAL A 634 -20.15 0.71 6.91
C VAL A 634 -19.22 0.07 5.88
N TYR A 635 -17.90 0.14 6.08
CA TYR A 635 -16.93 -0.54 5.21
C TYR A 635 -17.03 -2.06 5.30
N ALA A 636 -17.17 -2.63 6.51
CA ALA A 636 -17.32 -4.07 6.69
C ALA A 636 -18.60 -4.60 5.99
N ASP A 637 -19.74 -3.94 6.16
CA ASP A 637 -21.01 -4.31 5.52
C ASP A 637 -20.95 -4.15 4.00
N TYR A 638 -20.32 -3.07 3.53
CA TYR A 638 -20.10 -2.80 2.12
C TYR A 638 -19.29 -3.90 1.43
N LEU A 639 -18.21 -4.36 2.06
CA LEU A 639 -17.36 -5.43 1.51
C LEU A 639 -17.97 -6.82 1.68
N ALA A 640 -18.76 -7.03 2.75
CA ALA A 640 -19.58 -8.23 2.86
C ALA A 640 -20.59 -8.32 1.71
N ASN A 641 -21.24 -7.21 1.35
CA ASN A 641 -22.12 -7.12 0.17
C ASN A 641 -21.35 -7.41 -1.13
N TRP A 642 -20.11 -6.94 -1.25
CA TRP A 642 -19.25 -7.26 -2.39
C TRP A 642 -19.02 -8.77 -2.55
N SER A 643 -18.60 -9.46 -1.49
CA SER A 643 -18.44 -10.93 -1.50
C SER A 643 -19.77 -11.63 -1.78
N LEU A 644 -20.87 -11.20 -1.16
CA LEU A 644 -22.20 -11.79 -1.36
C LEU A 644 -22.72 -11.63 -2.80
N ALA A 645 -22.35 -10.55 -3.47
CA ALA A 645 -22.72 -10.32 -4.86
C ALA A 645 -21.95 -11.24 -5.83
N GLY A 646 -20.88 -11.91 -5.36
CA GLY A 646 -19.97 -12.68 -6.19
C GLY A 646 -18.77 -11.89 -6.68
N GLY A 647 -18.48 -10.74 -6.06
CA GLY A 647 -17.23 -10.03 -6.27
C GLY A 647 -16.05 -10.79 -5.66
N GLU A 648 -14.92 -10.79 -6.37
CA GLU A 648 -13.68 -11.42 -5.92
C GLU A 648 -12.72 -10.35 -5.37
N ARG A 649 -11.59 -10.09 -6.06
CA ARG A 649 -10.59 -9.11 -5.62
C ARG A 649 -11.18 -7.71 -5.52
N PHE A 650 -10.90 -7.02 -4.41
CA PHE A 650 -11.32 -5.67 -4.16
C PHE A 650 -10.12 -4.75 -3.93
N MET A 651 -9.90 -3.79 -4.83
CA MET A 651 -8.89 -2.75 -4.64
C MET A 651 -9.49 -1.55 -3.90
N ALA A 652 -9.07 -1.26 -2.68
CA ALA A 652 -9.40 0.01 -2.03
C ALA A 652 -8.73 1.18 -2.78
N PHE A 653 -9.39 2.34 -2.85
CA PHE A 653 -8.95 3.40 -3.77
C PHE A 653 -7.69 4.18 -3.35
N SER A 654 -7.41 4.36 -2.06
CA SER A 654 -6.27 5.18 -1.67
C SER A 654 -5.73 4.74 -0.31
N HIS A 655 -4.44 4.49 -0.27
CA HIS A 655 -3.69 4.05 0.89
C HIS A 655 -3.50 5.15 1.95
N ILE A 656 -2.53 6.04 1.76
CA ILE A 656 -2.18 7.15 2.66
C ILE A 656 -2.47 8.50 1.97
N GLY A 657 -3.66 9.06 2.21
CA GLY A 657 -4.17 10.26 1.53
C GLY A 657 -4.78 11.29 2.48
N GLY A 658 -4.45 12.56 2.29
CA GLY A 658 -4.99 13.66 3.09
C GLY A 658 -6.47 13.93 2.81
N TYR A 659 -7.23 14.27 3.84
CA TYR A 659 -8.65 14.63 3.71
C TYR A 659 -8.85 16.13 3.46
N GLY A 660 -9.72 16.47 2.51
CA GLY A 660 -10.07 17.86 2.22
C GLY A 660 -11.16 18.01 1.17
N ARG A 661 -11.27 19.22 0.62
CA ARG A 661 -12.29 19.57 -0.39
C ARG A 661 -12.17 18.78 -1.70
N TYR A 662 -11.01 18.16 -1.91
CA TYR A 662 -10.73 17.33 -3.07
C TYR A 662 -11.05 15.87 -2.83
N GLY A 663 -11.53 15.49 -1.64
CA GLY A 663 -11.89 14.13 -1.28
C GLY A 663 -11.25 13.68 0.02
N SER A 664 -11.59 12.47 0.44
CA SER A 664 -11.12 11.88 1.70
C SER A 664 -10.95 10.38 1.50
N TRP A 665 -10.28 9.93 0.45
CA TRP A 665 -10.28 8.51 0.09
C TRP A 665 -9.27 7.66 0.86
N GLY A 666 -8.14 8.25 1.26
CA GLY A 666 -7.12 7.58 2.06
C GLY A 666 -7.73 6.74 3.18
N VAL A 667 -7.36 5.47 3.25
CA VAL A 667 -7.73 4.61 4.39
C VAL A 667 -6.91 4.99 5.62
N MET A 668 -5.75 5.59 5.38
CA MET A 668 -4.90 6.33 6.31
C MET A 668 -4.70 7.76 5.80
N GLU A 669 -4.45 8.70 6.69
CA GLU A 669 -4.16 10.11 6.43
C GLU A 669 -2.68 10.46 6.57
N ARG A 670 -1.87 9.57 7.19
CA ARG A 670 -0.43 9.73 7.43
C ARG A 670 0.23 8.37 7.70
N LEU A 671 1.52 8.24 7.40
CA LEU A 671 2.27 7.00 7.51
C LEU A 671 2.19 6.36 8.91
N ALA A 672 2.54 7.10 9.96
CA ALA A 672 2.52 6.61 11.34
C ALA A 672 1.13 6.77 12.02
N GLN A 673 0.03 6.49 11.31
CA GLN A 673 -1.33 6.59 11.89
C GLN A 673 -1.69 5.32 12.68
N PRO A 674 -2.09 5.44 13.97
CA PRO A 674 -2.62 4.32 14.72
C PRO A 674 -3.84 3.71 14.03
N LEU A 675 -3.92 2.37 14.01
CA LEU A 675 -5.07 1.66 13.44
C LEU A 675 -6.39 2.09 14.11
N SER A 676 -6.37 2.37 15.42
CA SER A 676 -7.52 2.87 16.18
C SER A 676 -8.09 4.21 15.66
N GLU A 677 -7.29 5.00 14.95
CA GLU A 677 -7.70 6.27 14.33
C GLU A 677 -8.12 6.10 12.86
N SER A 678 -8.08 4.88 12.32
CA SER A 678 -8.30 4.60 10.90
C SER A 678 -9.52 3.69 10.70
N PRO A 679 -10.76 4.19 10.89
CA PRO A 679 -11.97 3.36 10.86
C PRO A 679 -12.17 2.65 9.51
N LYS A 680 -11.74 3.26 8.41
CA LYS A 680 -11.80 2.64 7.07
C LYS A 680 -10.87 1.45 6.95
N LEU A 681 -9.61 1.61 7.37
CA LEU A 681 -8.66 0.51 7.41
C LEU A 681 -9.16 -0.61 8.32
N GLN A 682 -9.69 -0.28 9.51
CA GLN A 682 -10.32 -1.28 10.38
C GLN A 682 -11.43 -2.06 9.66
N GLY A 683 -12.32 -1.39 8.93
CA GLY A 683 -13.40 -2.07 8.19
C GLY A 683 -12.90 -2.97 7.05
N LEU A 684 -11.81 -2.59 6.39
CA LEU A 684 -11.14 -3.42 5.38
C LEU A 684 -10.53 -4.68 6.01
N LEU A 685 -9.85 -4.53 7.15
CA LEU A 685 -9.22 -5.65 7.88
C LEU A 685 -10.27 -6.58 8.50
N ASP A 686 -11.37 -6.04 9.01
CA ASP A 686 -12.50 -6.84 9.49
C ASP A 686 -13.04 -7.73 8.36
N TRP A 687 -13.25 -7.17 7.17
CA TRP A 687 -13.69 -7.97 6.01
C TRP A 687 -12.63 -9.01 5.62
N GLN A 688 -11.37 -8.63 5.51
CA GLN A 688 -10.28 -9.56 5.18
C GLN A 688 -10.25 -10.77 6.12
N ALA A 689 -10.41 -10.55 7.43
CA ALA A 689 -10.44 -11.63 8.41
C ALA A 689 -11.59 -12.63 8.15
N THR A 690 -12.74 -12.17 7.64
CA THR A 690 -13.86 -13.07 7.27
C THR A 690 -13.62 -13.90 6.01
N GLN A 691 -12.57 -13.61 5.23
CA GLN A 691 -12.24 -14.34 4.00
C GLN A 691 -11.20 -15.46 4.24
N GLN A 692 -10.61 -15.51 5.44
CA GLN A 692 -9.61 -16.51 5.83
C GLN A 692 -10.21 -17.71 6.59
N ASP A 693 -11.51 -17.66 6.89
CA ASP A 693 -12.33 -18.75 7.45
C ASP A 693 -13.08 -19.52 6.35
#